data_AF-A0A1G0X3X9-F1
#
_entry.id   AF-A0A1G0X3X9-F1
#
_cell.length_a   1.000
_cell.length_b   1.000
_cell.length_c   1.000
_cell.angle_alpha   90.00
_cell.angle_beta   90.00
_cell.angle_gamma   90.00
#
_symmetry.space_group_name_H-M   'P 1'
#
loop_
_entity.id
_entity.type
_entity.pdbx_description
1 polymer ?
#
loop_
_entity_poly.entity_id
_entity_poly.type
_entity_poly.pdbx_seq_one_letter_code
_entity_poly.pdbx_strand_id
1 'polypeptide(L)'
;MKKCLKRKHASGDLHNKNAYDFLRNLKEEIDEWIKEDPNISEDIKLLRKLPFKLDRYYEEYSYGKAYAYLVKIIENYLAQDENIPSYNLASLIKKLYANDNSILPTTGSLLLEAVHLHSPGASHHEGKLRELVSAPSPHDAHSPLTAGKGKARFAAVIDKNFVAGGLPTIRKYNWNKDNTSQVEYRMPTQARRLGGNAVVRNTFKAFLQTQKPQNASGISHVYFNFLPYTERKYKKMQKLSEALMGEKKKECAMTVALNQLEASHKNTAIITLPADEGLMANKLYTDTTSSISMQAAFAEMLNIAMENAASNADAIRDFHISADIRNKIFAGKDQEEELRKLLENSQQAVGLAKIADDKDDYKLSPAQKQAMWFHFINYELPKYILENLNPAGFNMSCKDAIDRGGVASCWYNLMRSFEQGNIPMSRAEFETGLHGACLYVKGRGLNHHINRIWNAANEYVNTHITELAQDPEKSWLILWRDMNCPKERVDDVLKQRLQTAAARVSATPDSEQKKLMQEIIAEISWKLTTESTAEEKTHSTIKRSHKEKCQLLEILGRSMALYEYKIAPEDNKPIVNIAEVVAYNNVLANMPKSKFEFLIRAAECFLRGMLKVLKIVTCDTYLHGSVIAGLNKLSLLRQDIRKTQNLQDNLAKLDGKETPNPADKCM
;
A
#
# COMPACT_ATOMS: atom_id res chain seq x y z
N MET A 1 -26.73 -6.08 5.75
CA MET A 1 -25.81 -6.46 4.64
C MET A 1 -24.66 -7.41 5.03
N LYS A 2 -24.63 -8.03 6.23
CA LYS A 2 -23.60 -9.03 6.61
C LYS A 2 -23.59 -10.35 5.81
N LYS A 3 -24.48 -10.51 4.81
CA LYS A 3 -24.75 -11.79 4.12
C LYS A 3 -24.25 -11.89 2.66
N CYS A 4 -23.59 -10.87 2.09
CA CYS A 4 -23.08 -10.94 0.70
C CYS A 4 -21.62 -11.41 0.53
N LEU A 5 -20.79 -11.43 1.59
CA LEU A 5 -19.47 -12.07 1.54
C LEU A 5 -19.63 -13.59 1.71
N LYS A 6 -20.22 -14.27 0.71
CA LYS A 6 -20.65 -15.67 0.81
C LYS A 6 -19.55 -16.73 0.66
N ARG A 7 -18.30 -16.35 0.41
CA ARG A 7 -17.16 -17.27 0.55
C ARG A 7 -16.04 -16.55 1.29
N LYS A 8 -15.84 -16.92 2.54
CA LYS A 8 -14.56 -16.64 3.21
C LYS A 8 -13.52 -17.49 2.52
N HIS A 9 -12.51 -16.86 1.96
CA HIS A 9 -11.35 -17.59 1.47
C HIS A 9 -10.45 -17.92 2.65
N ALA A 10 -9.59 -18.92 2.55
CA ALA A 10 -8.52 -19.09 3.54
C ALA A 10 -7.22 -18.57 2.96
N SER A 11 -6.47 -17.79 3.74
CA SER A 11 -5.14 -17.32 3.34
C SER A 11 -4.18 -18.49 3.05
N GLY A 12 -4.30 -19.59 3.80
CA GLY A 12 -3.56 -20.83 3.55
C GLY A 12 -3.82 -21.40 2.16
N ASP A 13 -5.07 -21.41 1.69
CA ASP A 13 -5.43 -21.94 0.37
C ASP A 13 -4.91 -21.05 -0.76
N LEU A 14 -4.94 -19.73 -0.59
CA LEU A 14 -4.36 -18.78 -1.55
C LEU A 14 -2.85 -18.99 -1.68
N HIS A 15 -2.15 -19.15 -0.56
CA HIS A 15 -0.72 -19.47 -0.56
C HIS A 15 -0.44 -20.83 -1.21
N ASN A 16 -1.26 -21.83 -0.92
CA ASN A 16 -1.11 -23.18 -1.46
C ASN A 16 -1.33 -23.22 -2.97
N LYS A 17 -2.37 -22.54 -3.48
CA LYS A 17 -2.62 -22.39 -4.92
C LYS A 17 -1.47 -21.67 -5.62
N ASN A 18 -0.92 -20.64 -5.00
CA ASN A 18 0.24 -19.94 -5.52
C ASN A 18 1.48 -20.86 -5.64
N ALA A 19 1.74 -21.65 -4.59
CA ALA A 19 2.82 -22.62 -4.60
C ALA A 19 2.61 -23.71 -5.66
N TYR A 20 1.37 -24.13 -5.91
CA TYR A 20 1.04 -25.05 -7.00
C TYR A 20 1.36 -24.46 -8.37
N ASP A 21 0.84 -23.27 -8.68
CA ASP A 21 1.05 -22.62 -9.98
C ASP A 21 2.55 -22.43 -10.24
N PHE A 22 3.29 -22.11 -9.18
CA PHE A 22 4.73 -21.97 -9.22
C PHE A 22 5.46 -23.28 -9.47
N LEU A 23 5.19 -24.33 -8.68
CA LEU A 23 5.81 -25.64 -8.85
C LEU A 23 5.53 -26.24 -10.23
N ARG A 24 4.33 -26.02 -10.76
CA ARG A 24 3.97 -26.41 -12.12
C ARG A 24 4.85 -25.73 -13.16
N ASN A 25 5.12 -24.43 -13.00
CA ASN A 25 5.95 -23.65 -13.93
C ASN A 25 7.46 -23.98 -13.86
N LEU A 26 7.90 -24.66 -12.79
CA LEU A 26 9.29 -25.11 -12.62
C LEU A 26 9.52 -26.58 -12.99
N LYS A 27 8.45 -27.32 -13.31
CA LYS A 27 8.50 -28.79 -13.50
C LYS A 27 9.60 -29.20 -14.49
N GLU A 28 9.63 -28.55 -15.66
CA GLU A 28 10.59 -28.85 -16.72
C GLU A 28 12.03 -28.59 -16.28
N GLU A 29 12.30 -27.45 -15.63
CA GLU A 29 13.65 -27.11 -15.15
C GLU A 29 14.14 -28.04 -14.05
N ILE A 30 13.24 -28.49 -13.18
CA ILE A 30 13.56 -29.48 -12.15
C ILE A 30 13.94 -30.81 -12.82
N ASP A 31 13.15 -31.26 -13.81
CA ASP A 31 13.41 -32.52 -14.50
C ASP A 31 14.75 -32.48 -15.27
N GLU A 32 15.07 -31.36 -15.93
CA GLU A 32 16.35 -31.17 -16.63
C GLU A 32 17.54 -31.11 -15.66
N TRP A 33 17.42 -30.40 -14.54
CA TRP A 33 18.48 -30.36 -13.52
C TRP A 33 18.79 -31.76 -12.95
N ILE A 34 17.76 -32.57 -12.68
CA ILE A 34 17.93 -33.92 -12.14
C ILE A 34 18.54 -34.88 -13.18
N LYS A 35 18.30 -34.67 -14.48
CA LYS A 35 18.93 -35.47 -15.54
C LYS A 35 20.42 -35.16 -15.68
N GLU A 36 20.81 -33.90 -15.50
CA GLU A 36 22.18 -33.43 -15.69
C GLU A 36 23.15 -33.95 -14.62
N ASP A 37 22.72 -33.97 -13.36
CA ASP A 37 23.54 -34.45 -12.25
C ASP A 37 22.89 -35.69 -11.62
N PRO A 38 23.34 -36.92 -11.95
CA PRO A 38 22.80 -38.15 -11.38
C PRO A 38 23.24 -38.41 -9.92
N ASN A 39 24.24 -37.67 -9.42
CA ASN A 39 24.77 -37.79 -8.04
C ASN A 39 24.04 -36.90 -7.04
N ILE A 40 23.14 -36.05 -7.54
CA ILE A 40 22.11 -35.36 -6.79
C ILE A 40 21.48 -36.29 -5.72
N SER A 41 21.50 -35.81 -4.48
CA SER A 41 21.13 -36.61 -3.29
C SER A 41 19.74 -37.26 -3.38
N GLU A 42 19.50 -38.32 -2.60
CA GLU A 42 18.18 -38.96 -2.47
C GLU A 42 17.05 -37.98 -2.12
N ASP A 43 17.35 -36.88 -1.41
CA ASP A 43 16.39 -35.80 -1.12
C ASP A 43 15.86 -35.12 -2.39
N ILE A 44 16.66 -35.05 -3.45
CA ILE A 44 16.21 -34.52 -4.75
C ILE A 44 15.48 -35.59 -5.56
N LYS A 45 15.81 -36.88 -5.39
CA LYS A 45 14.99 -37.96 -5.96
C LYS A 45 13.59 -38.00 -5.33
N LEU A 46 13.40 -37.47 -4.12
CA LEU A 46 12.07 -37.18 -3.57
C LEU A 46 11.32 -36.07 -4.35
N LEU A 47 12.01 -35.17 -5.06
CA LEU A 47 11.37 -34.25 -6.03
C LEU A 47 10.85 -35.01 -7.26
N ARG A 48 11.51 -36.10 -7.69
CA ARG A 48 10.92 -37.08 -8.64
C ARG A 48 9.74 -37.88 -8.06
N LYS A 49 9.41 -37.73 -6.78
CA LYS A 49 8.15 -38.21 -6.16
C LYS A 49 7.08 -37.11 -6.03
N LEU A 50 7.40 -35.85 -6.40
CA LEU A 50 6.40 -34.81 -6.67
C LEU A 50 5.59 -34.97 -7.98
N PRO A 51 5.91 -35.83 -8.98
CA PRO A 51 5.10 -35.94 -10.18
C PRO A 51 3.83 -36.74 -9.86
N PHE A 52 2.84 -36.63 -10.75
CA PHE A 52 1.46 -37.12 -10.70
C PHE A 52 0.39 -36.14 -10.20
N LYS A 53 0.74 -34.96 -9.64
CA LYS A 53 -0.28 -34.01 -9.16
C LYS A 53 -0.12 -32.53 -9.57
N LEU A 54 0.75 -32.22 -10.54
CA LEU A 54 0.92 -30.85 -11.04
C LEU A 54 0.09 -30.52 -12.29
N ASP A 55 -0.56 -31.52 -12.90
CA ASP A 55 -1.41 -31.31 -14.09
C ASP A 55 -2.79 -30.75 -13.72
N ARG A 56 -3.21 -30.92 -12.46
CA ARG A 56 -4.38 -30.28 -11.86
C ARG A 56 -4.14 -29.94 -10.39
N TYR A 57 -4.78 -28.89 -9.89
CA TYR A 57 -4.71 -28.51 -8.48
C TYR A 57 -5.51 -29.49 -7.60
N TYR A 58 -4.89 -30.00 -6.53
CA TYR A 58 -5.54 -30.85 -5.54
C TYR A 58 -5.61 -30.13 -4.20
N GLU A 59 -6.83 -29.87 -3.71
CA GLU A 59 -7.07 -29.05 -2.53
C GLU A 59 -6.46 -29.62 -1.26
N GLU A 60 -6.33 -30.95 -1.14
CA GLU A 60 -5.80 -31.61 0.06
C GLU A 60 -4.26 -31.65 0.09
N TYR A 61 -3.59 -31.37 -1.03
CA TYR A 61 -2.14 -31.45 -1.12
C TYR A 61 -1.46 -30.14 -0.71
N SER A 62 -0.44 -30.21 0.15
CA SER A 62 0.29 -29.04 0.63
C SER A 62 1.45 -28.66 -0.30
N TYR A 63 1.13 -27.98 -1.40
CA TYR A 63 2.11 -27.41 -2.34
C TYR A 63 3.03 -26.39 -1.67
N GLY A 64 2.55 -25.62 -0.68
CA GLY A 64 3.40 -24.71 0.09
C GLY A 64 4.57 -25.43 0.77
N LYS A 65 4.31 -26.62 1.34
CA LYS A 65 5.36 -27.47 1.93
C LYS A 65 6.30 -28.04 0.88
N ALA A 66 5.77 -28.49 -0.25
CA ALA A 66 6.58 -29.01 -1.36
C ALA A 66 7.54 -27.93 -1.91
N TYR A 67 7.05 -26.70 -2.09
CA TYR A 67 7.89 -25.56 -2.49
C TYR A 67 8.98 -25.25 -1.46
N ALA A 68 8.62 -25.17 -0.17
CA ALA A 68 9.61 -24.92 0.88
C ALA A 68 10.70 -26.00 0.92
N TYR A 69 10.33 -27.25 0.66
CA TYR A 69 11.26 -28.38 0.57
C TYR A 69 12.18 -28.27 -0.66
N LEU A 70 11.64 -27.95 -1.83
CA LEU A 70 12.43 -27.67 -3.05
C LEU A 70 13.48 -26.57 -2.82
N VAL A 71 13.08 -25.43 -2.25
CA VAL A 71 14.01 -24.32 -1.97
C VAL A 71 15.10 -24.75 -0.99
N LYS A 72 14.74 -25.51 0.06
CA LYS A 72 15.70 -26.02 1.04
C LYS A 72 16.73 -26.94 0.39
N ILE A 73 16.29 -27.81 -0.51
CA ILE A 73 17.15 -28.71 -1.25
C ILE A 73 18.15 -27.94 -2.11
N ILE A 74 17.67 -26.99 -2.91
CA ILE A 74 18.53 -26.18 -3.79
C ILE A 74 19.55 -25.39 -2.95
N GLU A 75 19.09 -24.80 -1.85
CA GLU A 75 19.95 -24.05 -0.93
C GLU A 75 21.03 -24.92 -0.29
N ASN A 76 20.72 -26.17 0.04
CA ASN A 76 21.68 -27.14 0.59
C ASN A 76 22.68 -27.60 -0.47
N TYR A 77 22.21 -27.87 -1.69
CA TYR A 77 23.07 -28.24 -2.82
C TYR A 77 24.09 -27.14 -3.11
N LEU A 78 23.63 -25.89 -3.24
CA LEU A 78 24.49 -24.72 -3.43
C LEU A 78 25.37 -24.37 -2.20
N ALA A 79 25.17 -25.03 -1.05
CA ALA A 79 26.07 -24.87 0.10
C ALA A 79 27.27 -25.83 0.06
N GLN A 80 27.21 -26.87 -0.78
CA GLN A 80 28.27 -27.87 -0.93
C GLN A 80 29.21 -27.53 -2.09
N ASP A 81 28.72 -26.78 -3.09
CA ASP A 81 29.48 -26.36 -4.25
C ASP A 81 29.41 -24.83 -4.38
N GLU A 82 30.55 -24.15 -4.22
CA GLU A 82 30.66 -22.69 -4.39
C GLU A 82 30.85 -22.28 -5.85
N ASN A 83 30.96 -23.23 -6.79
CA ASN A 83 31.17 -22.93 -8.21
C ASN A 83 29.90 -22.41 -8.89
N ILE A 84 30.09 -21.88 -10.10
CA ILE A 84 29.02 -21.40 -10.98
C ILE A 84 28.01 -22.55 -11.18
N PRO A 85 26.70 -22.31 -10.99
CA PRO A 85 25.68 -23.32 -11.21
C PRO A 85 25.78 -23.92 -12.62
N SER A 86 25.50 -25.22 -12.74
CA SER A 86 25.30 -25.85 -14.06
C SER A 86 24.26 -25.08 -14.88
N TYR A 87 24.26 -25.24 -16.21
CA TYR A 87 23.33 -24.50 -17.07
C TYR A 87 21.87 -24.72 -16.66
N ASN A 88 21.47 -25.95 -16.35
CA ASN A 88 20.09 -26.23 -15.95
C ASN A 88 19.78 -25.71 -14.55
N LEU A 89 20.72 -25.79 -13.60
CA LEU A 89 20.53 -25.19 -12.27
C LEU A 89 20.43 -23.66 -12.36
N ALA A 90 21.24 -23.01 -13.19
CA ALA A 90 21.15 -21.58 -13.46
C ALA A 90 19.78 -21.20 -14.05
N SER A 91 19.27 -21.99 -15.00
CA SER A 91 17.93 -21.81 -15.58
C SER A 91 16.83 -21.95 -14.51
N LEU A 92 16.90 -23.00 -13.70
CA LEU A 92 15.98 -23.25 -12.58
C LEU A 92 16.00 -22.08 -11.58
N ILE A 93 17.18 -21.60 -11.18
CA ILE A 93 17.34 -20.47 -10.27
C ILE A 93 16.77 -19.19 -10.88
N LYS A 94 17.02 -18.93 -12.16
CA LYS A 94 16.45 -17.76 -12.84
C LYS A 94 14.93 -17.81 -12.81
N LYS A 95 14.31 -18.94 -13.14
CA LYS A 95 12.85 -19.10 -13.06
C LYS A 95 12.32 -19.05 -11.62
N LEU A 96 13.11 -19.52 -10.64
CA LEU A 96 12.75 -19.48 -9.23
C LEU A 96 12.50 -18.03 -8.75
N TYR A 97 13.34 -17.10 -9.19
CA TYR A 97 13.22 -15.68 -8.85
C TYR A 97 12.33 -14.88 -9.81
N ALA A 98 12.40 -15.17 -11.12
CA ALA A 98 11.60 -14.56 -12.18
C ALA A 98 10.20 -15.19 -12.31
N ASN A 99 9.57 -15.44 -11.17
CA ASN A 99 8.26 -16.07 -11.11
C ASN A 99 7.16 -15.12 -11.57
N ASP A 100 6.70 -15.31 -12.80
CA ASP A 100 5.60 -14.57 -13.40
C ASP A 100 4.27 -15.30 -13.15
N ASN A 101 3.78 -15.24 -11.91
CA ASN A 101 2.48 -15.79 -11.55
C ASN A 101 1.41 -14.71 -11.46
N SER A 102 0.15 -15.11 -11.65
CA SER A 102 -1.00 -14.21 -11.58
C SER A 102 -1.56 -14.06 -10.16
N ILE A 103 -0.76 -14.34 -9.11
CA ILE A 103 -1.25 -14.33 -7.72
C ILE A 103 -1.64 -12.94 -7.24
N LEU A 104 -0.89 -11.90 -7.62
CA LEU A 104 -1.20 -10.53 -7.25
C LEU A 104 -2.53 -10.08 -7.88
N PRO A 105 -2.75 -10.23 -9.20
CA PRO A 105 -4.07 -10.00 -9.80
C PRO A 105 -5.21 -10.83 -9.17
N THR A 106 -4.97 -12.12 -8.91
CA THR A 106 -5.97 -13.02 -8.30
C THR A 106 -6.32 -12.59 -6.87
N THR A 107 -5.33 -12.15 -6.10
CA THR A 107 -5.55 -11.65 -4.73
C THR A 107 -6.17 -10.26 -4.74
N GLY A 108 -5.81 -9.44 -5.74
CA GLY A 108 -6.38 -8.13 -6.01
C GLY A 108 -7.89 -8.21 -6.23
N SER A 109 -8.36 -9.10 -7.11
CA SER A 109 -9.80 -9.24 -7.38
C SER A 109 -10.62 -9.60 -6.14
N LEU A 110 -10.04 -10.33 -5.18
CA LEU A 110 -10.68 -10.69 -3.91
C LEU A 110 -10.75 -9.50 -2.92
N LEU A 111 -9.75 -8.62 -2.91
CA LEU A 111 -9.66 -7.54 -1.92
C LEU A 111 -10.31 -6.23 -2.36
N LEU A 112 -10.41 -5.97 -3.67
CA LEU A 112 -10.85 -4.68 -4.20
C LEU A 112 -12.25 -4.30 -3.69
N GLU A 113 -13.17 -5.26 -3.56
CA GLU A 113 -14.50 -4.99 -3.00
C GLU A 113 -14.40 -4.43 -1.57
N ALA A 114 -13.57 -5.01 -0.71
CA ALA A 114 -13.46 -4.58 0.68
C ALA A 114 -12.65 -3.30 0.87
N VAL A 115 -11.61 -3.09 0.06
CA VAL A 115 -10.77 -1.89 0.13
C VAL A 115 -11.51 -0.66 -0.40
N HIS A 116 -12.34 -0.80 -1.44
CA HIS A 116 -13.16 0.30 -1.95
C HIS A 116 -14.27 0.75 -0.98
N LEU A 117 -14.66 -0.13 -0.05
CA LEU A 117 -15.61 0.16 1.04
C LEU A 117 -14.94 0.70 2.31
N HIS A 118 -13.67 1.13 2.23
CA HIS A 118 -13.01 1.82 3.33
C HIS A 118 -13.54 3.26 3.47
N SER A 119 -13.50 3.75 4.71
CA SER A 119 -14.01 5.06 5.08
C SER A 119 -12.97 5.77 5.96
N PRO A 120 -12.92 7.10 5.97
CA PRO A 120 -11.98 7.87 6.79
C PRO A 120 -12.06 7.48 8.26
N GLY A 121 -10.92 7.42 8.94
CA GLY A 121 -10.84 7.09 10.36
C GLY A 121 -11.28 5.65 10.73
N ALA A 122 -11.61 4.80 9.76
CA ALA A 122 -11.82 3.39 10.01
C ALA A 122 -10.51 2.73 10.46
N SER A 123 -10.61 1.67 11.28
CA SER A 123 -9.43 0.85 11.61
C SER A 123 -8.76 0.36 10.32
N HIS A 124 -7.43 0.29 10.32
CA HIS A 124 -6.63 -0.15 9.16
C HIS A 124 -7.24 -1.35 8.42
N HIS A 125 -7.05 -1.38 7.10
CA HIS A 125 -7.48 -2.49 6.22
C HIS A 125 -7.07 -3.87 6.74
N GLU A 126 -6.03 -3.96 7.57
CA GLU A 126 -5.61 -5.17 8.29
C GLU A 126 -6.79 -5.99 8.84
N GLY A 127 -7.70 -5.39 9.61
CA GLY A 127 -8.79 -6.13 10.26
C GLY A 127 -9.84 -6.64 9.27
N LYS A 128 -10.36 -5.76 8.41
CA LYS A 128 -11.38 -6.09 7.40
C LYS A 128 -10.87 -7.16 6.43
N LEU A 129 -9.66 -6.99 5.91
CA LEU A 129 -9.08 -7.95 4.98
C LEU A 129 -8.71 -9.27 5.67
N ARG A 130 -8.31 -9.24 6.94
CA ARG A 130 -8.12 -10.47 7.73
C ARG A 130 -9.42 -11.26 7.85
N GLU A 131 -10.55 -10.60 8.07
CA GLU A 131 -11.86 -11.26 8.13
C GLU A 131 -12.27 -11.93 6.81
N LEU A 132 -11.90 -11.35 5.66
CA LEU A 132 -12.16 -11.95 4.34
C LEU A 132 -11.45 -13.28 4.14
N VAL A 133 -10.22 -13.39 4.67
CA VAL A 133 -9.35 -14.55 4.49
C VAL A 133 -9.19 -15.41 5.74
N SER A 134 -10.12 -15.26 6.71
CA SER A 134 -10.03 -15.89 8.04
C SER A 134 -10.54 -17.33 8.07
N ALA A 135 -10.93 -17.93 6.94
CA ALA A 135 -11.41 -19.31 6.94
C ALA A 135 -10.26 -20.23 7.40
N PRO A 136 -10.53 -21.22 8.27
CA PRO A 136 -9.53 -22.22 8.61
C PRO A 136 -9.09 -22.97 7.36
N SER A 137 -7.79 -23.20 7.21
CA SER A 137 -7.26 -24.05 6.14
C SER A 137 -6.37 -25.16 6.70
N PRO A 138 -6.43 -26.38 6.13
CA PRO A 138 -5.46 -27.43 6.46
C PRO A 138 -4.02 -27.02 6.11
N HIS A 139 -3.84 -26.02 5.23
CA HIS A 139 -2.53 -25.51 4.79
C HIS A 139 -1.98 -24.42 5.69
N ASP A 140 -2.73 -23.96 6.70
CA ASP A 140 -2.28 -22.87 7.58
C ASP A 140 -1.01 -23.21 8.34
N ALA A 141 -0.75 -24.49 8.65
CA ALA A 141 0.47 -24.94 9.32
C ALA A 141 1.75 -24.71 8.49
N HIS A 142 1.60 -24.53 7.18
CA HIS A 142 2.71 -24.37 6.24
C HIS A 142 2.71 -23.02 5.53
N SER A 143 1.78 -22.13 5.89
CA SER A 143 1.72 -20.77 5.36
C SER A 143 2.54 -19.79 6.23
N PRO A 144 3.01 -18.66 5.67
CA PRO A 144 3.69 -17.63 6.48
C PRO A 144 2.81 -16.96 7.53
N LEU A 145 1.50 -17.28 7.57
CA LEU A 145 0.51 -16.81 8.54
C LEU A 145 0.76 -17.37 9.95
N THR A 146 1.06 -18.67 10.07
CA THR A 146 1.31 -19.31 11.38
C THR A 146 2.63 -18.87 12.00
N ALA A 147 3.65 -18.61 11.19
CA ALA A 147 4.91 -17.99 11.63
C ALA A 147 4.72 -16.59 12.24
N GLY A 148 3.62 -15.89 11.90
CA GLY A 148 3.27 -14.58 12.42
C GLY A 148 2.45 -14.58 13.71
N LYS A 149 2.00 -15.73 14.23
CA LYS A 149 1.18 -15.82 15.47
C LYS A 149 2.05 -15.68 16.72
N GLY A 150 1.48 -15.16 17.82
CA GLY A 150 2.22 -14.77 19.04
C GLY A 150 3.19 -15.82 19.60
N LYS A 151 2.81 -17.11 19.62
CA LYS A 151 3.71 -18.21 20.03
C LYS A 151 4.88 -18.44 19.06
N ALA A 152 4.66 -18.32 17.75
CA ALA A 152 5.70 -18.42 16.74
C ALA A 152 6.60 -17.18 16.68
N ARG A 153 6.07 -15.98 16.98
CA ARG A 153 6.88 -14.76 17.16
C ARG A 153 7.81 -14.89 18.37
N PHE A 154 7.31 -15.41 19.49
CA PHE A 154 8.13 -15.66 20.67
C PHE A 154 9.20 -16.73 20.39
N ALA A 155 8.83 -17.81 19.70
CA ALA A 155 9.78 -18.81 19.24
C ALA A 155 10.83 -18.23 18.28
N ALA A 156 10.47 -17.36 17.32
CA ALA A 156 11.40 -16.72 16.38
C ALA A 156 12.35 -15.69 17.05
N VAL A 157 11.96 -15.12 18.20
CA VAL A 157 12.86 -14.30 19.03
C VAL A 157 13.93 -15.18 19.68
N ILE A 158 13.60 -16.39 20.09
CA ILE A 158 14.52 -17.34 20.74
C ILE A 158 15.30 -18.20 19.72
N ASP A 159 14.73 -18.43 18.53
CA ASP A 159 15.32 -19.27 17.49
C ASP A 159 16.61 -18.65 16.94
N LYS A 160 17.65 -19.49 16.86
CA LYS A 160 18.94 -19.18 16.24
C LYS A 160 18.81 -19.09 14.72
N ASN A 161 17.79 -19.73 14.15
CA ASN A 161 17.46 -19.69 12.74
C ASN A 161 16.33 -18.69 12.48
N PHE A 162 16.47 -17.93 11.39
CA PHE A 162 15.46 -16.96 10.99
C PHE A 162 15.40 -16.93 9.47
N VAL A 163 14.24 -17.21 8.91
CA VAL A 163 14.04 -17.31 7.46
C VAL A 163 12.81 -16.49 7.11
N ALA A 164 12.98 -15.50 6.24
CA ALA A 164 11.85 -14.75 5.73
C ALA A 164 10.97 -15.62 4.81
N GLY A 165 9.65 -15.44 4.92
CA GLY A 165 8.66 -16.27 4.25
C GLY A 165 7.99 -15.53 3.10
N GLY A 166 8.16 -16.00 1.86
CA GLY A 166 7.47 -15.45 0.70
C GLY A 166 8.06 -15.96 -0.61
N LEU A 167 7.19 -16.33 -1.54
CA LEU A 167 7.56 -16.67 -2.92
C LEU A 167 8.04 -15.41 -3.64
N PRO A 168 9.25 -15.40 -4.25
CA PRO A 168 9.62 -14.39 -5.22
C PRO A 168 8.56 -14.29 -6.32
N THR A 169 8.26 -13.09 -6.80
CA THR A 169 7.41 -12.86 -7.98
C THR A 169 7.92 -11.66 -8.75
N ILE A 170 7.56 -11.55 -10.04
CA ILE A 170 7.72 -10.31 -10.79
C ILE A 170 6.56 -9.36 -10.44
N ARG A 171 6.84 -8.07 -10.28
CA ARG A 171 5.79 -7.03 -10.26
C ARG A 171 5.64 -6.48 -11.66
N LYS A 172 4.40 -6.53 -12.16
CA LYS A 172 4.02 -5.94 -13.44
C LYS A 172 2.96 -4.89 -13.18
N TYR A 173 3.24 -3.69 -13.66
CA TYR A 173 2.32 -2.57 -13.68
C TYR A 173 2.03 -2.19 -15.12
N ASN A 174 0.90 -1.55 -15.40
CA ASN A 174 0.51 -1.18 -16.76
C ASN A 174 1.56 -0.34 -17.49
N TRP A 175 2.27 0.53 -16.75
CA TRP A 175 3.31 1.39 -17.30
C TRP A 175 4.62 0.64 -17.63
N ASN A 176 4.88 -0.53 -17.03
CA ASN A 176 6.14 -1.27 -17.20
C ASN A 176 5.97 -2.75 -17.57
N LYS A 177 4.75 -3.23 -17.81
CA LYS A 177 4.46 -4.65 -18.10
C LYS A 177 5.17 -5.19 -19.33
N ASP A 178 5.44 -4.31 -20.31
CA ASP A 178 6.13 -4.62 -21.56
C ASP A 178 7.63 -4.26 -21.49
N ASN A 179 8.07 -3.64 -20.38
CA ASN A 179 9.47 -3.32 -20.18
C ASN A 179 10.23 -4.58 -19.75
N THR A 180 10.94 -5.17 -20.71
CA THR A 180 11.82 -6.33 -20.47
C THR A 180 13.25 -5.94 -20.12
N SER A 181 13.62 -4.66 -20.26
CA SER A 181 14.98 -4.18 -20.01
C SER A 181 15.29 -4.08 -18.51
N GLN A 182 14.31 -3.71 -17.69
CA GLN A 182 14.46 -3.58 -16.24
C GLN A 182 13.28 -4.23 -15.51
N VAL A 183 13.55 -5.37 -14.84
CA VAL A 183 12.52 -6.17 -14.17
C VAL A 183 12.48 -5.88 -12.67
N GLU A 184 11.30 -5.54 -12.14
CA GLU A 184 11.09 -5.47 -10.69
C GLU A 184 10.71 -6.83 -10.11
N TYR A 185 11.53 -7.31 -9.16
CA TYR A 185 11.27 -8.51 -8.40
C TYR A 185 10.70 -8.17 -7.01
N ARG A 186 9.58 -8.78 -6.63
CA ARG A 186 9.11 -8.84 -5.25
C ARG A 186 9.68 -10.09 -4.58
N MET A 187 10.76 -9.92 -3.83
CA MET A 187 11.36 -11.00 -3.04
C MET A 187 11.52 -10.57 -1.58
N PRO A 188 11.33 -11.49 -0.60
CA PRO A 188 11.63 -11.19 0.80
C PRO A 188 13.13 -10.89 1.00
N THR A 189 13.52 -10.58 2.25
CA THR A 189 14.95 -10.44 2.54
C THR A 189 15.72 -11.71 2.16
N GLN A 190 16.85 -11.51 1.47
CA GLN A 190 17.71 -12.60 1.01
C GLN A 190 18.82 -12.92 2.01
N ALA A 191 18.86 -12.22 3.14
CA ALA A 191 19.61 -12.64 4.31
C ALA A 191 18.75 -13.46 5.27
N ARG A 192 19.40 -14.37 5.99
CA ARG A 192 18.80 -15.25 6.99
C ARG A 192 19.74 -15.40 8.18
N ARG A 193 19.23 -15.93 9.28
CA ARG A 193 20.06 -16.40 10.38
C ARG A 193 20.21 -17.91 10.26
N LEU A 194 21.44 -18.41 10.28
CA LEU A 194 21.77 -19.83 10.29
C LEU A 194 22.76 -20.09 11.42
N GLY A 195 22.34 -20.88 12.42
CA GLY A 195 23.19 -21.20 13.57
C GLY A 195 23.61 -19.98 14.39
N GLY A 196 22.84 -18.89 14.37
CA GLY A 196 23.20 -17.63 15.03
C GLY A 196 23.97 -16.63 14.15
N ASN A 197 24.42 -17.03 12.95
CA ASN A 197 25.11 -16.13 12.03
C ASN A 197 24.16 -15.56 10.99
N ALA A 198 24.31 -14.27 10.66
CA ALA A 198 23.60 -13.68 9.53
C ALA A 198 24.35 -14.03 8.24
N VAL A 199 23.66 -14.65 7.29
CA VAL A 199 24.22 -15.09 6.00
C VAL A 199 23.27 -14.76 4.86
N VAL A 200 23.81 -14.46 3.69
CA VAL A 200 23.02 -14.32 2.46
C VAL A 200 22.73 -15.71 1.90
N ARG A 201 21.51 -15.92 1.40
CA ARG A 201 21.07 -17.18 0.78
C ARG A 201 21.93 -17.53 -0.44
N ASN A 202 22.34 -18.79 -0.52
CA ASN A 202 23.12 -19.30 -1.65
C ASN A 202 22.30 -19.29 -2.95
N THR A 203 21.00 -19.57 -2.87
CA THR A 203 20.07 -19.38 -4.01
C THR A 203 20.08 -17.96 -4.57
N PHE A 204 20.22 -16.94 -3.71
CA PHE A 204 20.29 -15.55 -4.17
C PHE A 204 21.66 -15.23 -4.78
N LYS A 205 22.76 -15.72 -4.18
CA LYS A 205 24.11 -15.61 -4.76
C LYS A 205 24.17 -16.23 -6.16
N ALA A 206 23.63 -17.45 -6.31
CA ALA A 206 23.50 -18.13 -7.58
C ALA A 206 22.64 -17.31 -8.56
N PHE A 207 21.50 -16.77 -8.11
CA PHE A 207 20.67 -15.88 -8.93
C PHE A 207 21.46 -14.69 -9.47
N LEU A 208 22.23 -13.99 -8.63
CA LEU A 208 23.08 -12.88 -9.06
C LEU A 208 24.14 -13.31 -10.09
N GLN A 209 24.71 -14.51 -9.98
CA GLN A 209 25.65 -15.04 -10.98
C GLN A 209 25.00 -15.28 -12.34
N THR A 210 23.69 -15.56 -12.39
CA THR A 210 22.95 -15.70 -13.65
C THR A 210 22.63 -14.36 -14.33
N GLN A 211 22.74 -13.25 -13.61
CA GLN A 211 22.42 -11.92 -14.14
C GLN A 211 23.62 -11.33 -14.88
N LYS A 212 23.38 -10.86 -16.10
CA LYS A 212 24.40 -10.19 -16.92
C LYS A 212 24.23 -8.67 -16.82
N PRO A 213 25.31 -7.90 -16.58
CA PRO A 213 25.24 -6.45 -16.68
C PRO A 213 24.84 -6.02 -18.08
N GLN A 214 23.97 -5.01 -18.18
CA GLN A 214 23.52 -4.48 -19.48
C GLN A 214 24.30 -3.24 -19.92
N ASN A 215 25.19 -2.72 -19.06
CA ASN A 215 25.83 -1.41 -19.28
C ASN A 215 27.23 -1.33 -18.64
N ALA A 216 27.88 -0.18 -18.84
CA ALA A 216 29.24 0.11 -18.39
C ALA A 216 29.42 0.19 -16.85
N SER A 217 28.35 0.40 -16.07
CA SER A 217 28.43 0.37 -14.61
C SER A 217 28.82 -1.02 -14.08
N GLY A 218 28.60 -2.07 -14.87
CA GLY A 218 28.81 -3.45 -14.47
C GLY A 218 27.78 -3.95 -13.45
N ILE A 219 26.76 -3.15 -13.09
CA ILE A 219 25.68 -3.56 -12.18
C ILE A 219 24.56 -4.19 -13.00
N SER A 220 24.22 -5.44 -12.68
CA SER A 220 23.08 -6.15 -13.25
C SER A 220 21.86 -6.11 -12.35
N HIS A 221 22.05 -5.94 -11.03
CA HIS A 221 20.95 -6.00 -10.07
C HIS A 221 21.08 -4.97 -8.93
N VAL A 222 20.03 -4.19 -8.68
CA VAL A 222 19.94 -3.26 -7.54
C VAL A 222 19.00 -3.81 -6.46
N TYR A 223 19.50 -3.98 -5.24
CA TYR A 223 18.75 -4.46 -4.09
C TYR A 223 18.51 -3.30 -3.11
N PHE A 224 17.29 -2.75 -3.09
CA PHE A 224 16.91 -1.78 -2.06
C PHE A 224 16.46 -2.52 -0.79
N ASN A 225 17.26 -2.41 0.26
CA ASN A 225 17.03 -2.98 1.57
C ASN A 225 16.32 -1.98 2.50
N PHE A 226 15.15 -2.37 3.00
CA PHE A 226 14.34 -1.63 3.99
C PHE A 226 14.30 -2.36 5.34
N LEU A 227 15.39 -3.06 5.68
CA LEU A 227 15.67 -3.54 7.03
C LEU A 227 16.51 -2.50 7.80
N PRO A 228 16.36 -2.38 9.13
CA PRO A 228 17.14 -1.44 9.94
C PRO A 228 18.65 -1.69 9.83
N TYR A 229 19.45 -0.62 9.85
CA TYR A 229 20.91 -0.66 9.80
C TYR A 229 21.55 0.16 10.91
N THR A 230 22.43 -0.48 11.71
CA THR A 230 23.20 0.23 12.74
C THR A 230 24.61 -0.37 12.93
N GLU A 231 25.60 0.11 12.17
CA GLU A 231 26.97 -0.43 12.21
C GLU A 231 27.65 -0.32 13.60
N ARG A 232 27.48 0.81 14.30
CA ARG A 232 28.11 1.06 15.62
C ARG A 232 27.49 0.20 16.74
N LYS A 233 26.18 -0.08 16.66
CA LYS A 233 25.53 -1.05 17.55
C LYS A 233 25.99 -2.45 17.18
N TYR A 234 26.15 -2.79 15.91
CA TYR A 234 26.65 -4.10 15.47
C TYR A 234 28.05 -4.42 16.03
N LYS A 235 29.00 -3.48 15.95
CA LYS A 235 30.34 -3.63 16.57
C LYS A 235 30.29 -3.79 18.09
N LYS A 236 29.36 -3.12 18.79
CA LYS A 236 29.12 -3.35 20.23
C LYS A 236 28.39 -4.68 20.51
N MET A 237 27.56 -5.17 19.59
CA MET A 237 26.73 -6.36 19.73
C MET A 237 27.49 -7.68 19.56
N GLN A 238 28.61 -7.70 18.84
CA GLN A 238 29.51 -8.87 18.81
C GLN A 238 30.00 -9.29 20.21
N LYS A 239 29.92 -8.39 21.21
CA LYS A 239 30.32 -8.67 22.60
C LYS A 239 29.17 -9.17 23.51
N LEU A 240 27.91 -9.16 23.07
CA LEU A 240 26.77 -9.62 23.88
C LEU A 240 26.27 -10.99 23.40
N SER A 241 25.87 -11.87 24.33
CA SER A 241 25.40 -13.21 23.96
C SER A 241 24.19 -13.16 23.01
N GLU A 242 24.22 -14.01 21.98
CA GLU A 242 23.24 -14.03 20.89
C GLU A 242 21.80 -14.34 21.33
N ALA A 243 21.64 -14.99 22.49
CA ALA A 243 20.34 -15.37 23.07
C ALA A 243 19.49 -14.18 23.53
N LEU A 244 20.08 -12.98 23.68
CA LEU A 244 19.42 -11.74 24.13
C LEU A 244 19.15 -10.75 22.99
N MET A 245 19.31 -11.16 21.72
CA MET A 245 19.07 -10.30 20.56
C MET A 245 17.59 -10.23 20.18
N GLY A 246 16.93 -9.11 20.50
CA GLY A 246 15.59 -8.80 19.99
C GLY A 246 15.52 -8.72 18.45
N GLU A 247 14.32 -8.84 17.89
CA GLU A 247 14.05 -8.95 16.44
C GLU A 247 14.80 -7.91 15.59
N LYS A 248 14.76 -6.63 15.98
CA LYS A 248 15.45 -5.54 15.26
C LYS A 248 16.96 -5.77 15.14
N LYS A 249 17.60 -6.31 16.16
CA LYS A 249 19.05 -6.59 16.14
C LYS A 249 19.38 -7.71 15.14
N LYS A 250 18.51 -8.71 15.02
CA LYS A 250 18.63 -9.77 14.00
C LYS A 250 18.49 -9.18 12.59
N GLU A 251 17.56 -8.25 12.38
CA GLU A 251 17.42 -7.54 11.10
C GLU A 251 18.66 -6.71 10.76
N CYS A 252 19.25 -5.98 11.71
CA CYS A 252 20.50 -5.26 11.49
C CYS A 252 21.66 -6.18 11.07
N ALA A 253 21.81 -7.34 11.70
CA ALA A 253 22.84 -8.30 11.33
C ALA A 253 22.63 -8.83 9.90
N MET A 254 21.37 -9.03 9.50
CA MET A 254 21.02 -9.41 8.12
C MET A 254 21.36 -8.31 7.12
N THR A 255 21.13 -7.04 7.45
CA THR A 255 21.55 -5.92 6.59
C THR A 255 23.05 -5.85 6.42
N VAL A 256 23.83 -6.06 7.49
CA VAL A 256 25.30 -6.10 7.39
C VAL A 256 25.75 -7.23 6.44
N ALA A 257 25.17 -8.41 6.57
CA ALA A 257 25.48 -9.53 5.68
C ALA A 257 25.10 -9.26 4.22
N LEU A 258 23.98 -8.55 3.98
CA LEU A 258 23.62 -8.09 2.63
C LEU A 258 24.64 -7.10 2.09
N ASN A 259 25.03 -6.07 2.84
CA ASN A 259 26.00 -5.08 2.37
C ASN A 259 27.37 -5.71 2.04
N GLN A 260 27.79 -6.74 2.81
CA GLN A 260 29.02 -7.49 2.53
C GLN A 260 28.99 -8.29 1.23
N LEU A 261 27.81 -8.54 0.66
CA LEU A 261 27.64 -9.30 -0.57
C LEU A 261 28.35 -8.65 -1.78
N GLU A 262 28.45 -7.32 -1.80
CA GLU A 262 29.14 -6.57 -2.85
C GLU A 262 30.63 -6.90 -2.96
N ALA A 263 31.23 -7.46 -1.90
CA ALA A 263 32.62 -7.89 -1.93
C ALA A 263 32.81 -9.09 -2.88
N SER A 264 31.86 -10.01 -2.90
CA SER A 264 31.91 -11.24 -3.72
C SER A 264 31.02 -11.20 -4.96
N HIS A 265 30.09 -10.25 -5.07
CA HIS A 265 29.23 -10.06 -6.24
C HIS A 265 29.30 -8.61 -6.72
N LYS A 266 30.32 -8.29 -7.51
CA LYS A 266 30.57 -6.92 -8.03
C LYS A 266 29.52 -6.43 -9.03
N ASN A 267 28.64 -7.32 -9.49
CA ASN A 267 27.51 -7.02 -10.37
C ASN A 267 26.22 -6.64 -9.63
N THR A 268 26.23 -6.55 -8.29
CA THR A 268 25.07 -6.07 -7.53
C THR A 268 25.39 -4.81 -6.75
N ALA A 269 24.36 -3.97 -6.58
CA ALA A 269 24.38 -2.83 -5.66
C ALA A 269 23.37 -3.08 -4.55
N ILE A 270 23.81 -3.03 -3.29
CA ILE A 270 23.00 -3.18 -2.10
C ILE A 270 22.86 -1.81 -1.43
N ILE A 271 21.66 -1.27 -1.48
CA ILE A 271 21.36 0.09 -0.98
C ILE A 271 20.38 -0.05 0.18
N THR A 272 20.77 0.42 1.37
CA THR A 272 19.87 0.43 2.53
C THR A 272 19.23 1.79 2.68
N LEU A 273 17.90 1.82 2.78
CA LEU A 273 17.12 3.05 2.92
C LEU A 273 16.24 3.01 4.19
N PRO A 274 16.03 4.16 4.86
CA PRO A 274 15.23 4.19 6.08
C PRO A 274 13.78 3.81 5.82
N ALA A 275 13.18 3.13 6.79
CA ALA A 275 11.91 2.48 6.52
C ALA A 275 10.84 2.69 7.60
N ASP A 276 11.21 2.72 8.88
CA ASP A 276 10.24 2.82 9.97
C ASP A 276 10.70 3.51 11.26
N GLU A 277 11.95 3.93 11.35
CA GLU A 277 12.48 4.75 12.45
C GLU A 277 12.78 6.17 11.98
N GLY A 278 13.05 7.06 12.93
CA GLY A 278 13.53 8.38 12.58
C GLY A 278 12.54 9.27 11.87
N LEU A 279 12.96 9.84 10.73
CA LEU A 279 12.11 10.57 9.79
C LEU A 279 10.96 9.70 9.24
N MET A 280 11.06 8.38 9.36
CA MET A 280 10.03 7.41 9.01
C MET A 280 9.27 6.87 10.25
N ALA A 281 9.44 7.46 11.43
CA ALA A 281 8.74 7.00 12.63
C ALA A 281 7.21 7.12 12.48
N ASN A 282 6.49 6.11 12.98
CA ASN A 282 5.05 5.97 12.76
C ASN A 282 4.21 7.13 13.31
N LYS A 283 4.70 7.92 14.26
CA LYS A 283 3.90 9.00 14.89
C LYS A 283 4.04 10.35 14.17
N LEU A 284 5.03 10.52 13.29
CA LEU A 284 5.32 11.84 12.73
C LEU A 284 4.21 12.37 11.83
N TYR A 285 3.47 11.49 11.14
CA TYR A 285 2.32 11.92 10.33
C TYR A 285 1.22 12.61 11.14
N THR A 286 1.17 12.43 12.47
CA THR A 286 0.16 13.06 13.33
C THR A 286 0.56 14.44 13.84
N ASP A 287 1.85 14.78 13.78
CA ASP A 287 2.36 16.05 14.29
C ASP A 287 2.37 17.09 13.17
N THR A 288 1.33 17.91 13.15
CA THR A 288 1.13 19.02 12.20
C THR A 288 1.37 20.39 12.83
N THR A 289 1.71 20.45 14.12
CA THR A 289 1.78 21.71 14.89
C THR A 289 3.20 22.09 15.27
N SER A 290 4.07 21.12 15.53
CA SER A 290 5.49 21.39 15.76
C SER A 290 6.09 22.03 14.50
N SER A 291 7.09 22.90 14.68
CA SER A 291 7.61 23.71 13.57
C SER A 291 9.15 23.64 13.53
N ILE A 292 9.71 23.20 12.42
CA ILE A 292 11.15 23.07 12.16
C ILE A 292 11.47 23.93 10.93
N SER A 293 12.47 24.81 10.99
CA SER A 293 12.87 25.58 9.80
C SER A 293 13.18 24.66 8.63
N MET A 294 12.74 25.02 7.42
CA MET A 294 13.03 24.27 6.19
C MET A 294 14.53 23.97 6.05
N GLN A 295 15.39 24.96 6.29
CA GLN A 295 16.84 24.83 6.17
C GLN A 295 17.40 23.75 7.11
N ALA A 296 16.94 23.70 8.36
CA ALA A 296 17.34 22.65 9.31
C ALA A 296 16.83 21.27 8.91
N ALA A 297 15.58 21.17 8.43
CA ALA A 297 15.03 19.90 7.96
C ALA A 297 15.79 19.39 6.72
N PHE A 298 16.12 20.29 5.79
CA PHE A 298 16.88 19.99 4.60
C PHE A 298 18.32 19.56 4.94
N ALA A 299 18.99 20.30 5.83
CA ALA A 299 20.32 19.97 6.31
C ALA A 299 20.35 18.61 7.02
N GLU A 300 19.33 18.27 7.82
CA GLU A 300 19.19 16.95 8.45
C GLU A 300 19.09 15.84 7.38
N MET A 301 18.21 15.99 6.39
CA MET A 301 18.01 15.01 5.32
C MET A 301 19.25 14.81 4.45
N LEU A 302 19.90 15.92 4.06
CA LEU A 302 21.12 15.89 3.26
C LEU A 302 22.25 15.22 4.03
N ASN A 303 22.42 15.53 5.32
CA ASN A 303 23.42 14.88 6.16
C ASN A 303 23.20 13.37 6.31
N ILE A 304 21.93 12.93 6.42
CA ILE A 304 21.59 11.49 6.42
C ILE A 304 21.96 10.87 5.07
N ALA A 305 21.58 11.49 3.95
CA ALA A 305 21.86 10.98 2.61
C ALA A 305 23.36 10.97 2.24
N MET A 306 24.14 11.89 2.83
CA MET A 306 25.61 11.94 2.72
C MET A 306 26.32 10.96 3.66
N GLU A 307 25.61 10.32 4.59
CA GLU A 307 26.19 9.50 5.67
C GLU A 307 27.21 10.28 6.54
N ASN A 308 26.98 11.58 6.75
CA ASN A 308 27.87 12.46 7.51
C ASN A 308 27.85 12.13 9.01
N ALA A 309 28.87 11.40 9.47
CA ALA A 309 29.00 10.85 10.84
C ALA A 309 28.97 11.89 11.97
N ALA A 310 29.28 13.16 11.69
CA ALA A 310 29.32 14.25 12.66
C ALA A 310 27.92 14.78 13.06
N SER A 311 26.88 14.51 12.27
CA SER A 311 25.61 15.23 12.33
C SER A 311 24.59 14.72 13.35
N ASN A 312 24.71 13.49 13.87
CA ASN A 312 23.98 13.00 15.06
C ASN A 312 24.34 11.52 15.30
N ALA A 313 25.02 11.22 16.41
CA ALA A 313 25.43 9.84 16.69
C ALA A 313 24.27 8.83 16.77
N ASP A 314 23.05 9.31 17.07
CA ASP A 314 21.84 8.51 17.32
C ASP A 314 20.65 8.77 16.35
N ALA A 315 20.71 9.79 15.49
CA ALA A 315 19.60 10.10 14.57
C ALA A 315 19.77 9.32 13.25
N ILE A 316 19.32 8.06 13.28
CA ILE A 316 18.86 7.30 12.09
C ILE A 316 19.97 6.94 11.11
N ARG A 317 20.62 5.81 11.38
CA ARG A 317 21.65 5.21 10.53
C ARG A 317 21.09 4.18 9.54
N ASP A 318 19.78 4.17 9.30
CA ASP A 318 19.14 3.22 8.37
C ASP A 318 19.34 3.61 6.89
N PHE A 319 20.38 4.40 6.59
CA PHE A 319 20.77 4.82 5.24
C PHE A 319 22.20 4.33 4.99
N HIS A 320 22.43 3.61 3.91
CA HIS A 320 23.77 3.18 3.51
C HIS A 320 23.87 2.91 2.02
N ILE A 321 24.87 3.51 1.38
CA ILE A 321 25.33 3.18 0.02
C ILE A 321 26.86 3.06 0.08
N SER A 322 27.40 1.93 -0.37
CA SER A 322 28.86 1.71 -0.35
C SER A 322 29.59 2.74 -1.22
N ALA A 323 30.85 3.04 -0.89
CA ALA A 323 31.66 4.00 -1.63
C ALA A 323 31.79 3.61 -3.12
N ASP A 324 31.99 2.32 -3.40
CA ASP A 324 32.07 1.79 -4.78
C ASP A 324 30.79 2.09 -5.58
N ILE A 325 29.62 1.87 -4.96
CA ILE A 325 28.33 2.11 -5.60
C ILE A 325 28.04 3.62 -5.72
N ARG A 326 28.38 4.44 -4.71
CA ARG A 326 28.29 5.91 -4.81
C ARG A 326 29.11 6.44 -5.97
N ASN A 327 30.36 5.97 -6.13
CA ASN A 327 31.23 6.38 -7.23
C ASN A 327 30.63 6.05 -8.61
N LYS A 328 29.84 4.97 -8.71
CA LYS A 328 29.12 4.61 -9.95
C LYS A 328 27.88 5.48 -10.17
N ILE A 329 27.10 5.74 -9.12
CA ILE A 329 25.87 6.56 -9.19
C ILE A 329 26.18 8.03 -9.52
N PHE A 330 27.26 8.58 -8.96
CA PHE A 330 27.64 9.99 -9.08
C PHE A 330 28.88 10.21 -9.96
N ALA A 331 29.19 9.26 -10.84
CA ALA A 331 30.38 9.32 -11.68
C ALA A 331 30.46 10.66 -12.45
N GLY A 332 31.52 11.44 -12.17
CA GLY A 332 31.75 12.75 -12.81
C GLY A 332 30.86 13.90 -12.31
N LYS A 333 30.18 13.74 -11.17
CA LYS A 333 29.27 14.74 -10.60
C LYS A 333 29.60 15.04 -9.13
N ASP A 334 29.21 16.22 -8.65
CA ASP A 334 29.24 16.54 -7.23
C ASP A 334 28.08 15.82 -6.52
N GLN A 335 28.43 14.90 -5.61
CA GLN A 335 27.44 14.09 -4.90
C GLN A 335 26.52 14.95 -4.01
N GLU A 336 27.04 15.96 -3.32
CA GLU A 336 26.23 16.79 -2.45
C GLU A 336 25.25 17.63 -3.28
N GLU A 337 25.72 18.18 -4.39
CA GLU A 337 24.90 18.96 -5.32
C GLU A 337 23.76 18.12 -5.92
N GLU A 338 24.05 16.90 -6.38
CA GLU A 338 23.03 16.02 -6.94
C GLU A 338 22.02 15.57 -5.88
N LEU A 339 22.47 15.22 -4.67
CA LEU A 339 21.56 14.86 -3.58
C LEU A 339 20.68 16.04 -3.15
N ARG A 340 21.24 17.27 -3.17
CA ARG A 340 20.49 18.50 -2.93
C ARG A 340 19.41 18.69 -3.99
N LYS A 341 19.73 18.57 -5.28
CA LYS A 341 18.74 18.64 -6.37
C LYS A 341 17.61 17.62 -6.20
N LEU A 342 17.93 16.38 -5.84
CA LEU A 342 16.92 15.33 -5.62
C LEU A 342 16.01 15.64 -4.41
N LEU A 343 16.55 16.26 -3.36
CA LEU A 343 15.76 16.73 -2.22
C LEU A 343 14.88 17.94 -2.59
N GLU A 344 15.39 18.86 -3.41
CA GLU A 344 14.63 20.00 -3.96
C GLU A 344 13.47 19.50 -4.85
N ASN A 345 13.70 18.51 -5.71
CA ASN A 345 12.64 17.85 -6.47
C ASN A 345 11.58 17.25 -5.54
N SER A 346 12.01 16.59 -4.47
CA SER A 346 11.08 16.02 -3.48
C SER A 346 10.27 17.11 -2.78
N GLN A 347 10.91 18.22 -2.40
CA GLN A 347 10.26 19.39 -1.81
C GLN A 347 9.22 19.99 -2.76
N GLN A 348 9.54 20.10 -4.05
CA GLN A 348 8.63 20.61 -5.08
C GLN A 348 7.44 19.66 -5.31
N ALA A 349 7.69 18.35 -5.41
CA ALA A 349 6.65 17.34 -5.64
C ALA A 349 5.61 17.27 -4.51
N VAL A 350 6.01 17.61 -3.28
CA VAL A 350 5.09 17.72 -2.13
C VAL A 350 4.68 19.16 -1.80
N GLY A 351 4.95 20.11 -2.71
CA GLY A 351 4.43 21.49 -2.66
C GLY A 351 5.00 22.38 -1.57
N LEU A 352 6.14 22.00 -1.02
CA LEU A 352 6.83 22.74 0.03
C LEU A 352 7.82 23.79 -0.56
N ALA A 353 7.97 23.84 -1.89
CA ALA A 353 8.81 24.82 -2.59
C ALA A 353 8.12 26.19 -2.70
N LYS A 354 6.83 26.22 -3.05
CA LYS A 354 6.01 27.45 -3.25
C LYS A 354 5.83 28.31 -1.99
N ILE A 355 6.27 27.81 -0.83
CA ILE A 355 6.10 28.48 0.47
C ILE A 355 7.43 29.08 0.96
N ALA A 356 8.55 28.72 0.34
CA ALA A 356 9.88 29.22 0.68
C ALA A 356 10.20 30.58 0.03
N ASP A 357 9.66 30.87 -1.16
CA ASP A 357 9.92 32.12 -1.89
C ASP A 357 9.34 33.38 -1.19
N ASP A 358 8.37 33.21 -0.29
CA ASP A 358 7.71 34.35 0.38
C ASP A 358 8.27 34.68 1.77
N LYS A 359 9.01 33.77 2.44
CA LYS A 359 9.52 33.97 3.81
C LYS A 359 10.74 33.10 4.12
N ASP A 360 11.86 33.74 4.47
CA ASP A 360 13.09 33.10 4.99
C ASP A 360 12.87 32.19 6.23
N ASP A 361 11.69 32.27 6.83
CA ASP A 361 11.28 31.60 8.07
C ASP A 361 10.29 30.43 7.88
N TYR A 362 10.14 29.87 6.66
CA TYR A 362 9.19 28.78 6.45
C TYR A 362 9.49 27.57 7.35
N LYS A 363 8.49 27.17 8.14
CA LYS A 363 8.59 26.06 9.10
C LYS A 363 7.77 24.87 8.62
N LEU A 364 8.41 23.71 8.61
CA LEU A 364 7.82 22.42 8.37
C LEU A 364 7.31 21.80 9.66
N SER A 365 6.13 21.20 9.58
CA SER A 365 5.71 20.20 10.54
C SER A 365 6.49 18.89 10.39
N PRO A 366 6.60 18.07 11.45
CA PRO A 366 7.16 16.74 11.33
C PRO A 366 6.42 15.85 10.32
N ALA A 367 5.12 16.05 10.14
CA ALA A 367 4.35 15.38 9.09
C ALA A 367 4.82 15.78 7.69
N GLN A 368 5.00 17.08 7.41
CA GLN A 368 5.54 17.54 6.11
C GLN A 368 6.98 17.07 5.90
N LYS A 369 7.82 17.15 6.94
CA LYS A 369 9.19 16.62 6.92
C LYS A 369 9.21 15.13 6.56
N GLN A 370 8.31 14.33 7.15
CA GLN A 370 8.16 12.92 6.82
C GLN A 370 7.68 12.70 5.38
N ALA A 371 6.73 13.49 4.88
CA ALA A 371 6.24 13.37 3.50
C ALA A 371 7.34 13.63 2.47
N MET A 372 8.13 14.70 2.67
CA MET A 372 9.28 15.03 1.82
C MET A 372 10.33 13.92 1.84
N TRP A 373 10.72 13.45 3.03
CA TRP A 373 11.69 12.36 3.15
C TRP A 373 11.17 11.03 2.57
N PHE A 374 9.88 10.74 2.76
CA PHE A 374 9.23 9.57 2.18
C PHE A 374 9.30 9.59 0.66
N HIS A 375 9.01 10.74 0.04
CA HIS A 375 9.10 10.88 -1.41
C HIS A 375 10.54 10.73 -1.89
N PHE A 376 11.50 11.38 -1.22
CA PHE A 376 12.92 11.28 -1.56
C PHE A 376 13.44 9.84 -1.58
N ILE A 377 13.24 9.08 -0.49
CA ILE A 377 13.81 7.73 -0.36
C ILE A 377 13.03 6.64 -1.10
N ASN A 378 11.75 6.86 -1.42
CA ASN A 378 10.93 5.86 -2.12
C ASN A 378 10.71 6.19 -3.59
N TYR A 379 11.14 7.37 -4.06
CA TYR A 379 10.98 7.78 -5.44
C TYR A 379 12.21 8.46 -6.04
N GLU A 380 12.51 9.71 -5.68
CA GLU A 380 13.54 10.54 -6.35
C GLU A 380 14.92 9.86 -6.35
N LEU A 381 15.38 9.42 -5.17
CA LEU A 381 16.68 8.76 -5.06
C LEU A 381 16.68 7.37 -5.72
N PRO A 382 15.70 6.46 -5.47
CA PRO A 382 15.63 5.19 -6.21
C PRO A 382 15.59 5.35 -7.74
N LYS A 383 14.82 6.31 -8.25
CA LYS A 383 14.74 6.64 -9.67
C LYS A 383 16.12 7.03 -10.21
N TYR A 384 16.77 8.00 -9.56
CA TYR A 384 18.11 8.45 -9.94
C TYR A 384 19.12 7.29 -9.94
N ILE A 385 19.10 6.45 -8.91
CA ILE A 385 19.97 5.26 -8.82
C ILE A 385 19.72 4.29 -9.98
N LEU A 386 18.46 3.96 -10.25
CA LEU A 386 18.10 3.02 -11.32
C LEU A 386 18.43 3.57 -12.71
N GLU A 387 18.34 4.88 -12.92
CA GLU A 387 18.70 5.52 -14.19
C GLU A 387 20.22 5.56 -14.41
N ASN A 388 21.01 5.84 -13.36
CA ASN A 388 22.48 5.90 -13.49
C ASN A 388 23.15 4.51 -13.47
N LEU A 389 22.60 3.54 -12.75
CA LEU A 389 23.11 2.17 -12.73
C LEU A 389 22.51 1.28 -13.83
N ASN A 390 21.33 1.64 -14.34
CA ASN A 390 20.59 0.95 -15.39
C ASN A 390 20.59 -0.60 -15.28
N PRO A 391 20.23 -1.18 -14.12
CA PRO A 391 20.31 -2.62 -13.91
C PRO A 391 19.25 -3.37 -14.71
N ALA A 392 19.55 -4.63 -15.06
CA ALA A 392 18.58 -5.56 -15.64
C ALA A 392 17.43 -5.88 -14.69
N GLY A 393 17.69 -5.82 -13.39
CA GLY A 393 16.75 -6.19 -12.34
C GLY A 393 16.87 -5.32 -11.10
N PHE A 394 15.79 -5.14 -10.38
CA PHE A 394 15.83 -4.56 -9.04
C PHE A 394 14.76 -5.11 -8.12
N ASN A 395 14.90 -4.87 -6.81
CA ASN A 395 13.85 -5.16 -5.84
C ASN A 395 13.83 -4.14 -4.71
N MET A 396 12.66 -3.96 -4.10
CA MET A 396 12.48 -3.21 -2.85
C MET A 396 12.01 -4.15 -1.75
N SER A 397 12.93 -4.52 -0.86
CA SER A 397 12.73 -5.62 0.08
C SER A 397 12.87 -5.19 1.52
N CYS A 398 11.86 -5.55 2.31
CA CYS A 398 11.99 -5.67 3.75
C CYS A 398 11.98 -7.17 4.12
N LYS A 399 11.67 -7.50 5.38
CA LYS A 399 11.58 -8.89 5.85
C LYS A 399 10.78 -9.78 4.89
N ASP A 400 9.50 -9.48 4.68
CA ASP A 400 8.63 -10.27 3.78
C ASP A 400 8.30 -9.56 2.45
N ALA A 401 8.85 -8.35 2.22
CA ALA A 401 8.58 -7.49 1.07
C ALA A 401 7.08 -7.16 0.82
N ILE A 402 6.32 -7.03 1.91
CA ILE A 402 4.88 -6.69 1.90
C ILE A 402 4.56 -5.38 2.63
N ASP A 403 5.36 -5.04 3.64
CA ASP A 403 5.15 -3.91 4.53
C ASP A 403 6.02 -2.75 4.01
N ARG A 404 7.14 -2.44 4.67
CA ARG A 404 8.11 -1.39 4.29
C ARG A 404 8.49 -1.41 2.79
N GLY A 405 9.03 -2.53 2.29
CA GLY A 405 9.41 -2.67 0.87
C GLY A 405 8.22 -2.70 -0.09
N GLY A 406 7.06 -3.19 0.36
CA GLY A 406 5.84 -3.19 -0.46
C GLY A 406 5.31 -1.77 -0.69
N VAL A 407 5.37 -0.92 0.35
CA VAL A 407 5.02 0.50 0.28
C VAL A 407 5.99 1.27 -0.61
N ALA A 408 7.30 1.05 -0.45
CA ALA A 408 8.32 1.68 -1.27
C ALA A 408 8.11 1.37 -2.76
N SER A 409 7.97 0.09 -3.10
CA SER A 409 7.69 -0.40 -4.46
C SER A 409 6.41 0.23 -5.03
N CYS A 410 5.33 0.24 -4.25
CA CYS A 410 4.06 0.77 -4.74
C CYS A 410 4.11 2.29 -4.98
N TRP A 411 4.80 3.04 -4.12
CA TRP A 411 4.98 4.48 -4.31
C TRP A 411 5.87 4.79 -5.52
N TYR A 412 7.01 4.08 -5.65
CA TYR A 412 7.91 4.21 -6.80
C TYR A 412 7.14 4.03 -8.12
N ASN A 413 6.39 2.94 -8.24
CA ASN A 413 5.65 2.63 -9.45
C ASN A 413 4.49 3.61 -9.70
N LEU A 414 3.82 4.11 -8.65
CA LEU A 414 2.77 5.12 -8.80
C LEU A 414 3.35 6.39 -9.44
N MET A 415 4.43 6.92 -8.86
CA MET A 415 5.07 8.15 -9.35
C MET A 415 5.67 7.96 -10.75
N ARG A 416 6.35 6.83 -11.02
CA ARG A 416 6.83 6.50 -12.39
C ARG A 416 5.70 6.48 -13.41
N SER A 417 4.55 5.88 -13.05
CA SER A 417 3.40 5.82 -13.95
C SER A 417 2.82 7.20 -14.26
N PHE A 418 2.91 8.14 -13.33
CA PHE A 418 2.41 9.50 -13.53
C PHE A 418 3.33 10.35 -14.40
N GLU A 419 4.64 10.09 -14.37
CA GLU A 419 5.62 10.77 -15.21
C GLU A 419 5.73 10.22 -16.63
N GLN A 420 5.78 8.88 -16.77
CA GLN A 420 6.20 8.24 -18.03
C GLN A 420 5.07 7.55 -18.78
N GLY A 421 3.95 7.28 -18.11
CA GLY A 421 2.95 6.35 -18.61
C GLY A 421 2.01 7.00 -19.63
N ASN A 422 1.89 6.35 -20.80
CA ASN A 422 0.70 6.50 -21.65
C ASN A 422 -0.58 6.02 -20.93
N ILE A 423 -0.42 5.16 -19.92
CA ILE A 423 -1.50 4.63 -19.07
C ILE A 423 -1.04 4.77 -17.60
N PRO A 424 -1.49 5.79 -16.87
CA PRO A 424 -1.22 5.95 -15.45
C PRO A 424 -1.70 4.75 -14.62
N MET A 425 -1.07 4.51 -13.48
CA MET A 425 -1.51 3.45 -12.57
C MET A 425 -2.94 3.71 -12.09
N SER A 426 -3.80 2.70 -12.23
CA SER A 426 -5.18 2.78 -11.74
C SER A 426 -5.26 2.58 -10.23
N ARG A 427 -6.36 3.04 -9.60
CA ARG A 427 -6.63 2.74 -8.18
C ARG A 427 -6.56 1.26 -7.87
N ALA A 428 -7.17 0.42 -8.72
CA ALA A 428 -7.25 -1.02 -8.48
C ALA A 428 -5.85 -1.66 -8.47
N GLU A 429 -5.00 -1.21 -9.37
CA GLU A 429 -3.61 -1.63 -9.46
C GLU A 429 -2.78 -1.17 -8.26
N PHE A 430 -2.95 0.09 -7.84
CA PHE A 430 -2.31 0.64 -6.63
C PHE A 430 -2.71 -0.13 -5.35
N GLU A 431 -4.01 -0.33 -5.13
CA GLU A 431 -4.53 -1.06 -3.97
C GLU A 431 -4.08 -2.53 -3.97
N THR A 432 -4.02 -3.15 -5.16
CA THR A 432 -3.45 -4.51 -5.32
C THR A 432 -1.96 -4.52 -4.97
N GLY A 433 -1.20 -3.51 -5.41
CA GLY A 433 0.22 -3.33 -5.11
C GLY A 433 0.50 -3.18 -3.62
N LEU A 434 -0.37 -2.48 -2.88
CA LEU A 434 -0.28 -2.27 -1.43
C LEU A 434 -0.75 -3.46 -0.60
N HIS A 435 -1.87 -4.07 -0.96
CA HIS A 435 -2.57 -5.03 -0.11
C HIS A 435 -2.47 -6.48 -0.57
N GLY A 436 -2.31 -6.73 -1.87
CA GLY A 436 -2.32 -8.09 -2.42
C GLY A 436 -1.27 -8.97 -1.78
N ALA A 437 -0.03 -8.48 -1.70
CA ALA A 437 1.08 -9.19 -1.07
C ALA A 437 0.85 -9.44 0.42
N CYS A 438 0.35 -8.43 1.16
CA CYS A 438 0.02 -8.59 2.57
C CYS A 438 -1.03 -9.70 2.78
N LEU A 439 -2.01 -9.77 1.88
CA LEU A 439 -3.17 -10.64 2.05
C LEU A 439 -2.79 -12.11 1.90
N TYR A 440 -2.04 -12.51 0.86
CA TYR A 440 -1.67 -13.92 0.73
C TYR A 440 -0.45 -14.32 1.59
N VAL A 441 0.43 -13.39 1.98
CA VAL A 441 1.58 -13.72 2.85
C VAL A 441 1.16 -13.78 4.32
N LYS A 442 0.38 -12.80 4.80
CA LYS A 442 0.05 -12.66 6.24
C LYS A 442 -1.44 -12.73 6.55
N GLY A 443 -2.30 -12.96 5.55
CA GLY A 443 -3.75 -13.03 5.78
C GLY A 443 -4.30 -11.71 6.30
N ARG A 444 -3.76 -10.57 5.86
CA ARG A 444 -4.19 -9.23 6.29
C ARG A 444 -3.92 -8.17 5.24
N GLY A 445 -4.57 -7.02 5.37
CA GLY A 445 -4.15 -5.80 4.69
C GLY A 445 -2.81 -5.24 5.16
N LEU A 446 -2.38 -4.16 4.52
CA LEU A 446 -1.25 -3.37 4.98
C LEU A 446 -1.57 -2.84 6.39
N ASN A 447 -0.58 -2.88 7.26
CA ASN A 447 -0.70 -2.42 8.65
C ASN A 447 -0.54 -0.88 8.72
N HIS A 448 -0.06 -0.37 9.85
CA HIS A 448 0.23 1.05 10.08
C HIS A 448 1.11 1.74 9.03
N HIS A 449 1.89 1.01 8.21
CA HIS A 449 2.67 1.60 7.12
C HIS A 449 1.82 2.37 6.11
N ILE A 450 0.51 2.08 6.01
CA ILE A 450 -0.41 2.86 5.16
C ILE A 450 -0.43 4.34 5.53
N ASN A 451 -0.22 4.70 6.80
CA ASN A 451 -0.26 6.10 7.24
C ASN A 451 0.88 6.93 6.65
N ARG A 452 2.03 6.32 6.38
CA ARG A 452 3.21 7.03 5.83
C ARG A 452 3.04 7.34 4.36
N ILE A 453 2.62 6.33 3.58
CA ILE A 453 2.29 6.55 2.17
C ILE A 453 1.09 7.48 2.02
N TRP A 454 0.10 7.37 2.92
CA TRP A 454 -1.01 8.31 2.98
C TRP A 454 -0.53 9.74 3.23
N ASN A 455 0.42 9.95 4.15
CA ASN A 455 0.94 11.28 4.46
C ASN A 455 1.70 11.88 3.26
N ALA A 456 2.50 11.09 2.55
CA ALA A 456 3.13 11.53 1.30
C ALA A 456 2.10 11.84 0.21
N ALA A 457 1.11 10.97 0.03
CA ALA A 457 0.01 11.19 -0.90
C ALA A 457 -0.83 12.43 -0.53
N ASN A 458 -1.00 12.75 0.76
CA ASN A 458 -1.72 13.94 1.20
C ASN A 458 -1.03 15.22 0.73
N GLU A 459 0.27 15.35 0.99
CA GLU A 459 1.03 16.53 0.56
C GLU A 459 1.12 16.62 -0.97
N TYR A 460 1.34 15.49 -1.65
CA TYR A 460 1.32 15.43 -3.13
C TYR A 460 -0.04 15.86 -3.69
N VAL A 461 -1.14 15.29 -3.18
CA VAL A 461 -2.51 15.65 -3.62
C VAL A 461 -2.79 17.11 -3.39
N ASN A 462 -2.42 17.67 -2.23
CA ASN A 462 -2.64 19.09 -1.95
C ASN A 462 -1.91 19.99 -2.94
N THR A 463 -0.71 19.59 -3.35
CA THR A 463 0.13 20.32 -4.32
C THR A 463 -0.44 20.27 -5.73
N HIS A 464 -0.92 19.10 -6.13
CA HIS A 464 -1.33 18.79 -7.51
C HIS A 464 -2.84 18.67 -7.68
N ILE A 465 -3.64 19.21 -6.74
CA ILE A 465 -5.08 18.90 -6.67
C ILE A 465 -5.86 19.32 -7.91
N THR A 466 -5.46 20.42 -8.53
CA THR A 466 -6.05 20.94 -9.75
C THR A 466 -5.73 20.04 -10.93
N GLU A 467 -4.44 19.70 -11.11
CA GLU A 467 -3.95 18.83 -12.18
C GLU A 467 -4.56 17.43 -12.07
N LEU A 468 -4.47 16.81 -10.89
CA LEU A 468 -5.00 15.47 -10.64
C LEU A 468 -6.49 15.37 -10.93
N ALA A 469 -7.24 16.43 -10.66
CA ALA A 469 -8.67 16.40 -10.84
C ALA A 469 -9.12 16.85 -12.24
N GLN A 470 -8.20 17.36 -13.05
CA GLN A 470 -8.40 17.56 -14.49
C GLN A 470 -8.01 16.31 -15.29
N ASP A 471 -7.17 15.45 -14.70
CA ASP A 471 -6.75 14.16 -15.25
C ASP A 471 -7.64 13.02 -14.72
N PRO A 472 -8.56 12.49 -15.55
CA PRO A 472 -9.49 11.45 -15.12
C PRO A 472 -8.81 10.18 -14.63
N GLU A 473 -7.67 9.83 -15.22
CA GLU A 473 -6.92 8.60 -14.92
C GLU A 473 -6.13 8.70 -13.62
N LYS A 474 -5.88 9.92 -13.12
CA LYS A 474 -5.15 10.18 -11.87
C LYS A 474 -6.03 10.71 -10.72
N SER A 475 -7.21 11.25 -11.05
CA SER A 475 -8.15 11.86 -10.09
C SER A 475 -8.56 10.96 -8.93
N TRP A 476 -8.54 9.63 -9.14
CA TRP A 476 -8.85 8.65 -8.10
C TRP A 476 -7.95 8.79 -6.85
N LEU A 477 -6.72 9.33 -6.99
CA LEU A 477 -5.79 9.50 -5.87
C LEU A 477 -6.34 10.49 -4.83
N ILE A 478 -7.11 11.49 -5.26
CA ILE A 478 -7.78 12.45 -4.36
C ILE A 478 -8.78 11.72 -3.47
N LEU A 479 -9.65 10.91 -4.09
CA LEU A 479 -10.64 10.13 -3.35
C LEU A 479 -9.95 9.08 -2.46
N TRP A 480 -8.88 8.45 -2.95
CA TRP A 480 -8.10 7.50 -2.16
C TRP A 480 -7.51 8.16 -0.91
N ARG A 481 -6.93 9.36 -1.03
CA ARG A 481 -6.43 10.16 0.10
C ARG A 481 -7.55 10.43 1.09
N ASP A 482 -8.69 10.90 0.62
CA ASP A 482 -9.82 11.25 1.48
C ASP A 482 -10.31 10.00 2.24
N MET A 483 -10.54 8.88 1.55
CA MET A 483 -11.08 7.65 2.14
C MET A 483 -10.11 6.95 3.10
N ASN A 484 -8.80 7.08 2.89
CA ASN A 484 -7.77 6.47 3.73
C ASN A 484 -7.22 7.42 4.80
N CYS A 485 -7.85 8.59 5.00
CA CYS A 485 -7.42 9.58 5.98
C CYS A 485 -7.37 9.00 7.40
N PRO A 486 -6.20 8.99 8.06
CA PRO A 486 -6.07 8.62 9.47
C PRO A 486 -6.95 9.51 10.33
N LYS A 487 -7.54 8.93 11.38
CA LYS A 487 -8.47 9.64 12.26
C LYS A 487 -7.88 10.94 12.80
N GLU A 488 -6.59 10.95 13.12
CA GLU A 488 -5.87 12.10 13.68
C GLU A 488 -5.74 13.27 12.69
N ARG A 489 -5.92 13.03 11.39
CA ARG A 489 -5.72 14.02 10.32
C ARG A 489 -7.02 14.47 9.64
N VAL A 490 -8.16 13.90 10.03
CA VAL A 490 -9.46 14.17 9.40
C VAL A 490 -9.82 15.66 9.44
N ASP A 491 -9.57 16.33 10.56
CA ASP A 491 -9.93 17.74 10.75
C ASP A 491 -9.16 18.64 9.77
N ASP A 492 -7.85 18.45 9.65
CA ASP A 492 -6.98 19.21 8.76
C ASP A 492 -7.39 19.00 7.30
N VAL A 493 -7.56 17.73 6.91
CA VAL A 493 -7.91 17.35 5.54
C VAL A 493 -9.30 17.87 5.18
N LEU A 494 -10.29 17.76 6.07
CA LEU A 494 -11.63 18.24 5.82
C LEU A 494 -11.66 19.76 5.58
N LYS A 495 -10.94 20.54 6.39
CA LYS A 495 -10.82 21.99 6.21
C LYS A 495 -10.21 22.34 4.85
N GLN A 496 -9.07 21.73 4.52
CA GLN A 496 -8.39 21.95 3.23
C GLN A 496 -9.30 21.56 2.05
N ARG A 497 -10.01 20.44 2.19
CA ARG A 497 -10.87 19.93 1.14
C ARG A 497 -12.11 20.81 0.91
N LEU A 498 -12.69 21.38 1.96
CA LEU A 498 -13.78 22.36 1.85
C LEU A 498 -13.34 23.61 1.10
N GLN A 499 -12.17 24.16 1.44
CA GLN A 499 -11.62 25.34 0.77
C GLN A 499 -11.42 25.07 -0.73
N THR A 500 -10.79 23.94 -1.05
CA THR A 500 -10.55 23.56 -2.44
C THR A 500 -11.85 23.29 -3.21
N ALA A 501 -12.82 22.62 -2.57
CA ALA A 501 -14.13 22.37 -3.15
C ALA A 501 -14.86 23.69 -3.46
N ALA A 502 -14.87 24.63 -2.52
CA ALA A 502 -15.50 25.93 -2.69
C ALA A 502 -14.87 26.73 -3.85
N ALA A 503 -13.53 26.75 -3.94
CA ALA A 503 -12.80 27.40 -5.02
C ALA A 503 -13.18 26.80 -6.40
N ARG A 504 -13.18 25.47 -6.51
CA ARG A 504 -13.51 24.76 -7.76
C ARG A 504 -14.95 24.99 -8.20
N VAL A 505 -15.89 24.86 -7.27
CA VAL A 505 -17.32 25.04 -7.54
C VAL A 505 -17.60 26.47 -7.97
N SER A 506 -16.94 27.45 -7.35
CA SER A 506 -17.05 28.86 -7.74
C SER A 506 -16.57 29.11 -9.17
N ALA A 507 -15.46 28.47 -9.57
CA ALA A 507 -14.88 28.58 -10.91
C ALA A 507 -15.68 27.84 -12.00
N THR A 508 -16.65 26.99 -11.65
CA THR A 508 -17.44 26.24 -12.61
C THR A 508 -18.64 27.07 -13.10
N PRO A 509 -19.06 26.99 -14.39
CA PRO A 509 -20.26 27.65 -14.88
C PRO A 509 -21.52 27.31 -14.08
N ASP A 510 -22.51 28.21 -14.08
CA ASP A 510 -23.75 27.97 -13.34
C ASP A 510 -24.48 26.73 -13.88
N SER A 511 -24.87 25.86 -12.95
CA SER A 511 -25.51 24.57 -13.23
C SER A 511 -26.22 24.07 -11.98
N GLU A 512 -27.20 23.18 -12.15
CA GLU A 512 -27.85 22.52 -11.00
C GLU A 512 -26.83 21.76 -10.14
N GLN A 513 -25.79 21.21 -10.78
CA GLN A 513 -24.68 20.52 -10.12
C GLN A 513 -23.86 21.48 -9.25
N LYS A 514 -23.59 22.70 -9.74
CA LYS A 514 -22.90 23.75 -8.97
C LYS A 514 -23.71 24.11 -7.72
N LYS A 515 -25.01 24.39 -7.87
CA LYS A 515 -25.92 24.74 -6.76
C LYS A 515 -25.95 23.64 -5.70
N LEU A 516 -26.13 22.39 -6.12
CA LEU A 516 -26.10 21.24 -5.21
C LEU A 516 -24.78 21.13 -4.44
N MET A 517 -23.65 21.34 -5.12
CA MET A 517 -22.35 21.28 -4.44
C MET A 517 -22.14 22.45 -3.46
N GLN A 518 -22.60 23.66 -3.81
CA GLN A 518 -22.59 24.80 -2.88
C GLN A 518 -23.40 24.51 -1.62
N GLU A 519 -24.59 23.89 -1.75
CA GLU A 519 -25.40 23.46 -0.62
C GLU A 519 -24.67 22.42 0.25
N ILE A 520 -24.03 21.41 -0.36
CA ILE A 520 -23.23 20.41 0.37
C ILE A 520 -22.11 21.09 1.17
N ILE A 521 -21.36 21.99 0.54
CA ILE A 521 -20.24 22.71 1.18
C ILE A 521 -20.75 23.57 2.33
N ALA A 522 -21.85 24.31 2.14
CA ALA A 522 -22.45 25.15 3.16
C ALA A 522 -22.90 24.34 4.38
N GLU A 523 -23.60 23.22 4.16
CA GLU A 523 -24.08 22.33 5.21
C GLU A 523 -22.93 21.72 6.03
N ILE A 524 -21.87 21.25 5.38
CA ILE A 524 -20.70 20.70 6.06
C ILE A 524 -19.99 21.80 6.87
N SER A 525 -19.82 22.98 6.29
CA SER A 525 -19.16 24.12 6.95
C SER A 525 -19.95 24.60 8.18
N TRP A 526 -21.28 24.63 8.09
CA TRP A 526 -22.16 24.96 9.21
C TRP A 526 -22.05 23.94 10.36
N LYS A 527 -21.98 22.64 10.05
CA LYS A 527 -21.77 21.60 11.07
C LYS A 527 -20.43 21.72 11.80
N LEU A 528 -19.37 22.09 11.09
CA LEU A 528 -18.05 22.27 11.71
C LEU A 528 -17.99 23.49 12.63
N THR A 529 -18.69 24.57 12.29
CA THR A 529 -18.70 25.82 13.09
C THR A 529 -19.55 25.68 14.34
N THR A 530 -20.75 25.08 14.23
CA THR A 530 -21.66 24.86 15.37
C THR A 530 -21.12 23.88 16.42
N GLU A 531 -20.29 22.91 16.02
CA GLU A 531 -19.62 22.03 16.99
C GLU A 531 -18.52 22.73 17.80
N SER A 532 -17.89 23.77 17.24
CA SER A 532 -16.79 24.50 17.89
C SER A 532 -17.25 25.43 19.01
N THR A 533 -18.49 25.91 18.96
CA THR A 533 -19.07 26.83 19.95
C THR A 533 -19.73 26.12 21.13
N ALA A 534 -19.94 24.81 21.04
CA ALA A 534 -20.63 24.00 22.06
C ALA A 534 -19.69 23.22 22.99
N GLU A 535 -18.37 23.48 23.00
CA GLU A 535 -17.40 22.66 23.74
C GLU A 535 -17.18 23.07 25.21
N GLU A 536 -18.05 22.60 26.11
CA GLU A 536 -17.62 22.08 27.43
C GLU A 536 -17.63 20.55 27.32
N LYS A 537 -16.49 19.87 27.15
CA LYS A 537 -16.48 18.45 26.70
C LYS A 537 -15.92 17.43 27.69
N THR A 538 -16.81 16.48 28.00
CA THR A 538 -16.51 15.13 28.49
C THR A 538 -15.96 14.22 27.37
N HIS A 539 -15.30 13.12 27.73
CA HIS A 539 -14.63 12.20 26.79
C HIS A 539 -15.58 11.52 25.77
N SER A 540 -16.88 11.36 26.09
CA SER A 540 -17.87 10.76 25.18
C SER A 540 -18.24 11.69 24.02
N THR A 541 -18.34 13.00 24.27
CA THR A 541 -18.66 14.03 23.27
C THR A 541 -17.54 14.16 22.22
N ILE A 542 -16.27 14.04 22.64
CA ILE A 542 -15.09 14.10 21.75
C ILE A 542 -15.08 12.93 20.75
N LYS A 543 -15.45 11.72 21.19
CA LYS A 543 -15.52 10.53 20.32
C LYS A 543 -16.64 10.65 19.28
N ARG A 544 -17.78 11.21 19.67
CA ARG A 544 -18.93 11.43 18.77
C ARG A 544 -18.58 12.42 17.66
N SER A 545 -18.00 13.57 18.03
CA SER A 545 -17.54 14.60 17.06
C SER A 545 -16.54 14.04 16.05
N HIS A 546 -15.53 13.25 16.47
CA HIS A 546 -14.59 12.64 15.51
C HIS A 546 -15.26 11.73 14.48
N LYS A 547 -16.19 10.88 14.92
CA LYS A 547 -16.92 9.99 14.01
C LYS A 547 -17.73 10.80 12.99
N GLU A 548 -18.32 11.90 13.42
CA GLU A 548 -19.09 12.79 12.55
C GLU A 548 -18.19 13.49 11.53
N LYS A 549 -17.02 14.00 11.94
CA LYS A 549 -16.05 14.60 11.01
C LYS A 549 -15.53 13.60 9.97
N CYS A 550 -15.31 12.34 10.36
CA CYS A 550 -14.96 11.27 9.40
C CYS A 550 -16.06 11.07 8.36
N GLN A 551 -17.34 11.07 8.79
CA GLN A 551 -18.49 10.97 7.89
C GLN A 551 -18.61 12.18 6.97
N LEU A 552 -18.35 13.39 7.47
CA LEU A 552 -18.38 14.61 6.66
C LEU A 552 -17.28 14.59 5.58
N LEU A 553 -16.06 14.16 5.92
CA LEU A 553 -14.99 13.98 4.94
C LEU A 553 -15.35 12.92 3.90
N GLU A 554 -15.96 11.81 4.32
CA GLU A 554 -16.45 10.79 3.39
C GLU A 554 -17.47 11.34 2.40
N ILE A 555 -18.47 12.07 2.90
CA ILE A 555 -19.53 12.70 2.10
C ILE A 555 -18.91 13.68 1.11
N LEU A 556 -18.03 14.56 1.57
CA LEU A 556 -17.39 15.58 0.74
C LEU A 556 -16.53 14.95 -0.35
N GLY A 557 -15.64 14.02 0.01
CA GLY A 557 -14.73 13.38 -0.95
C GLY A 557 -15.48 12.62 -2.04
N ARG A 558 -16.50 11.82 -1.64
CA ARG A 558 -17.32 11.08 -2.61
C ARG A 558 -18.18 12.00 -3.48
N SER A 559 -18.71 13.09 -2.91
CA SER A 559 -19.50 14.07 -3.65
C SER A 559 -18.65 14.85 -4.65
N MET A 560 -17.43 15.25 -4.26
CA MET A 560 -16.49 15.94 -5.15
C MET A 560 -16.06 15.06 -6.33
N ALA A 561 -15.70 13.79 -6.09
CA ALA A 561 -15.37 12.86 -7.17
C ALA A 561 -16.53 12.74 -8.19
N LEU A 562 -17.76 12.74 -7.68
CA LEU A 562 -18.97 12.71 -8.51
C LEU A 562 -19.17 13.96 -9.36
N TYR A 563 -18.93 15.11 -8.75
CA TYR A 563 -19.06 16.41 -9.38
C TYR A 563 -18.03 16.56 -10.48
N GLU A 564 -16.78 16.22 -10.18
CA GLU A 564 -15.65 16.23 -11.12
C GLU A 564 -15.93 15.32 -12.32
N TYR A 565 -16.45 14.12 -12.09
CA TYR A 565 -16.91 13.23 -13.18
C TYR A 565 -17.98 13.87 -14.07
N LYS A 566 -18.96 14.57 -13.48
CA LYS A 566 -20.09 15.15 -14.24
C LYS A 566 -19.69 16.35 -15.10
N ILE A 567 -18.71 17.14 -14.66
CA ILE A 567 -18.29 18.36 -15.35
C ILE A 567 -17.14 18.11 -16.33
N ALA A 568 -16.53 16.92 -16.29
CA ALA A 568 -15.51 16.54 -17.26
C ALA A 568 -16.12 16.47 -18.68
N PRO A 569 -15.39 16.95 -19.72
CA PRO A 569 -15.76 16.73 -21.12
C PRO A 569 -16.06 15.25 -21.38
N GLU A 570 -16.99 14.91 -22.29
CA GLU A 570 -17.34 13.51 -22.60
C GLU A 570 -16.11 12.65 -22.91
N ASP A 571 -15.18 13.18 -23.70
CA ASP A 571 -13.92 12.50 -24.07
C ASP A 571 -12.94 12.35 -22.90
N ASN A 572 -13.17 13.06 -21.80
CA ASN A 572 -12.37 13.08 -20.58
C ASN A 572 -13.17 12.58 -19.36
N LYS A 573 -14.26 11.84 -19.53
CA LYS A 573 -14.97 11.28 -18.37
C LYS A 573 -14.17 10.11 -17.79
N PRO A 574 -13.83 10.13 -16.48
CA PRO A 574 -13.15 9.00 -15.85
C PRO A 574 -13.95 7.71 -16.02
N ILE A 575 -13.31 6.56 -16.18
CA ILE A 575 -14.01 5.27 -16.06
C ILE A 575 -14.45 5.13 -14.60
N VAL A 576 -15.68 5.54 -14.28
CA VAL A 576 -16.22 5.39 -12.92
C VAL A 576 -16.38 3.92 -12.64
N ASN A 577 -15.58 3.42 -11.70
CA ASN A 577 -15.74 2.07 -11.21
C ASN A 577 -17.11 1.97 -10.52
N ILE A 578 -18.03 1.19 -11.08
CA ILE A 578 -19.37 1.00 -10.53
C ILE A 578 -19.34 0.50 -9.08
N ALA A 579 -18.26 -0.18 -8.66
CA ALA A 579 -18.06 -0.53 -7.26
C ALA A 579 -18.01 0.70 -6.34
N GLU A 580 -17.46 1.83 -6.79
CA GLU A 580 -17.43 3.09 -6.03
C GLU A 580 -18.82 3.74 -5.94
N VAL A 581 -19.61 3.61 -7.00
CA VAL A 581 -21.03 4.04 -7.02
C VAL A 581 -21.88 3.16 -6.10
N VAL A 582 -21.65 1.85 -6.11
CA VAL A 582 -22.32 0.90 -5.20
C VAL A 582 -21.89 1.14 -3.76
N ALA A 583 -20.61 1.43 -3.52
CA ALA A 583 -20.11 1.83 -2.20
C ALA A 583 -20.78 3.11 -1.71
N TYR A 584 -20.91 4.13 -2.56
CA TYR A 584 -21.64 5.37 -2.28
C TYR A 584 -23.08 5.07 -1.85
N ASN A 585 -23.80 4.24 -2.60
CA ASN A 585 -25.17 3.85 -2.27
C ASN A 585 -25.29 3.10 -0.94
N ASN A 586 -24.28 2.31 -0.57
CA ASN A 586 -24.27 1.58 0.70
C ASN A 586 -23.96 2.49 1.90
N VAL A 587 -23.11 3.51 1.72
CA VAL A 587 -22.85 4.54 2.74
C VAL A 587 -24.13 5.35 2.99
N LEU A 588 -24.82 5.74 1.92
CA LEU A 588 -26.10 6.42 1.99
C LEU A 588 -27.15 5.59 2.71
N ALA A 589 -27.26 4.29 2.41
CA ALA A 589 -28.26 3.42 3.01
C ALA A 589 -28.12 3.19 4.53
N ASN A 590 -26.95 3.49 5.12
CA ASN A 590 -26.67 3.27 6.54
C ASN A 590 -26.57 4.58 7.35
N MET A 591 -26.87 5.72 6.75
CA MET A 591 -26.79 7.01 7.42
C MET A 591 -28.02 7.26 8.32
N PRO A 592 -27.91 7.94 9.48
CA PRO A 592 -29.06 8.22 10.34
C PRO A 592 -30.16 9.00 9.59
N LYS A 593 -31.42 8.68 9.90
CA LYS A 593 -32.62 9.17 9.21
C LYS A 593 -32.72 10.70 9.12
N SER A 594 -32.17 11.44 10.09
CA SER A 594 -32.13 12.91 10.10
C SER A 594 -31.10 13.53 9.14
N LYS A 595 -30.14 12.75 8.61
CA LYS A 595 -29.07 13.21 7.70
C LYS A 595 -29.33 12.81 6.23
N PHE A 596 -30.52 12.28 5.93
CA PHE A 596 -30.75 11.35 4.82
C PHE A 596 -31.44 11.94 3.57
N GLU A 597 -32.35 12.91 3.73
CA GLU A 597 -33.16 13.39 2.61
C GLU A 597 -32.37 14.20 1.57
N PHE A 598 -31.42 15.01 2.03
CA PHE A 598 -30.56 15.84 1.18
C PHE A 598 -29.64 14.98 0.29
N LEU A 599 -29.00 13.96 0.88
CA LEU A 599 -28.08 13.08 0.17
C LEU A 599 -28.79 12.08 -0.75
N ILE A 600 -30.04 11.67 -0.43
CA ILE A 600 -30.87 10.92 -1.38
C ILE A 600 -31.13 11.74 -2.64
N ARG A 601 -31.46 13.04 -2.52
CA ARG A 601 -31.68 13.90 -3.70
C ARG A 601 -30.42 13.99 -4.55
N ALA A 602 -29.25 14.17 -3.93
CA ALA A 602 -27.97 14.17 -4.63
C ALA A 602 -27.69 12.82 -5.35
N ALA A 603 -27.93 11.70 -4.67
CA ALA A 603 -27.70 10.35 -5.20
C ALA A 603 -28.66 9.97 -6.33
N GLU A 604 -29.93 10.37 -6.24
CA GLU A 604 -30.90 10.18 -7.32
C GLU A 604 -30.56 11.03 -8.55
N CYS A 605 -30.18 12.30 -8.36
CA CYS A 605 -29.71 13.16 -9.45
C CYS A 605 -28.45 12.59 -10.10
N PHE A 606 -27.62 11.85 -9.36
CA PHE A 606 -26.48 11.13 -9.92
C PHE A 606 -26.89 9.89 -10.72
N LEU A 607 -27.68 8.98 -10.14
CA LEU A 607 -28.07 7.74 -10.80
C LEU A 607 -28.94 7.98 -12.04
N ARG A 608 -29.79 9.02 -12.03
CA ARG A 608 -30.54 9.46 -13.21
C ARG A 608 -29.61 10.01 -14.31
N GLY A 609 -28.52 10.66 -13.94
CA GLY A 609 -27.46 11.08 -14.86
C GLY A 609 -26.74 9.89 -15.50
N MET A 610 -26.32 8.91 -14.69
CA MET A 610 -25.70 7.67 -15.18
C MET A 610 -26.62 6.89 -16.13
N LEU A 611 -27.91 6.79 -15.81
CA LEU A 611 -28.89 6.09 -16.65
C LEU A 611 -29.09 6.76 -18.02
N LYS A 612 -28.92 8.08 -18.10
CA LYS A 612 -28.93 8.79 -19.39
C LYS A 612 -27.67 8.47 -20.21
N VAL A 613 -26.50 8.43 -19.58
CA VAL A 613 -25.22 8.10 -20.26
C VAL A 613 -25.18 6.63 -20.69
N LEU A 614 -25.63 5.70 -19.85
CA LEU A 614 -25.67 4.27 -20.17
C LEU A 614 -26.62 3.93 -21.32
N LYS A 615 -27.69 4.71 -21.49
CA LYS A 615 -28.59 4.61 -22.65
C LYS A 615 -27.95 5.08 -23.97
N ILE A 616 -26.89 5.88 -23.88
CA ILE A 616 -26.20 6.48 -25.04
C ILE A 616 -24.97 5.66 -25.44
N VAL A 617 -24.24 5.07 -24.48
CA VAL A 617 -22.86 4.59 -24.72
C VAL A 617 -22.70 3.06 -24.78
N THR A 618 -23.61 2.25 -24.21
CA THR A 618 -23.37 0.77 -24.15
C THR A 618 -24.64 -0.09 -24.18
N CYS A 619 -24.63 -1.20 -24.95
CA CYS A 619 -25.62 -2.29 -24.91
C CYS A 619 -25.35 -3.33 -23.80
N ASP A 620 -24.64 -2.97 -22.72
CA ASP A 620 -24.31 -3.91 -21.65
C ASP A 620 -25.47 -4.05 -20.65
N THR A 621 -26.19 -5.17 -20.76
CA THR A 621 -27.40 -5.47 -19.98
C THR A 621 -27.12 -5.66 -18.49
N TYR A 622 -25.92 -6.10 -18.11
CA TYR A 622 -25.52 -6.26 -16.71
C TYR A 622 -25.33 -4.90 -16.01
N LEU A 623 -24.79 -3.94 -16.75
CA LEU A 623 -24.55 -2.57 -16.34
C LEU A 623 -25.85 -1.81 -16.07
N HIS A 624 -26.81 -1.94 -17.00
CA HIS A 624 -28.14 -1.34 -16.90
C HIS A 624 -28.90 -1.92 -15.68
N GLY A 625 -28.79 -3.23 -15.45
CA GLY A 625 -29.41 -3.91 -14.30
C GLY A 625 -28.91 -3.40 -12.94
N SER A 626 -27.60 -3.17 -12.79
CA SER A 626 -27.00 -2.72 -11.52
C SER A 626 -27.42 -1.28 -11.15
N VAL A 627 -27.52 -0.39 -12.13
CA VAL A 627 -27.97 1.00 -11.90
C VAL A 627 -29.47 1.06 -11.59
N ILE A 628 -30.30 0.26 -12.28
CA ILE A 628 -31.73 0.12 -11.97
C ILE A 628 -31.93 -0.46 -10.57
N ALA A 629 -31.15 -1.48 -10.19
CA ALA A 629 -31.19 -2.04 -8.84
C ALA A 629 -30.83 -0.98 -7.78
N GLY A 630 -29.86 -0.11 -8.05
CA GLY A 630 -29.52 1.03 -7.20
C GLY A 630 -30.67 2.03 -7.04
N LEU A 631 -31.30 2.44 -8.14
CA LEU A 631 -32.47 3.35 -8.10
C LEU A 631 -33.68 2.73 -7.39
N ASN A 632 -33.97 1.45 -7.64
CA ASN A 632 -35.05 0.74 -6.97
C ASN A 632 -34.80 0.67 -5.47
N LYS A 633 -33.54 0.46 -5.05
CA LYS A 633 -33.14 0.47 -3.65
C LYS A 633 -33.34 1.85 -3.01
N LEU A 634 -32.97 2.95 -3.69
CA LEU A 634 -33.24 4.31 -3.19
C LEU A 634 -34.75 4.63 -3.11
N SER A 635 -35.53 4.15 -4.07
CA SER A 635 -37.00 4.30 -4.08
C SER A 635 -37.66 3.59 -2.90
N LEU A 636 -37.29 2.33 -2.65
CA LEU A 636 -37.76 1.55 -1.50
C LEU A 636 -37.38 2.22 -0.18
N LEU A 637 -36.14 2.70 -0.08
CA LEU A 637 -35.62 3.41 1.09
C LEU A 637 -36.39 4.71 1.37
N ARG A 638 -36.80 5.44 0.32
CA ARG A 638 -37.70 6.61 0.43
C ARG A 638 -39.09 6.24 0.94
N GLN A 639 -39.66 5.13 0.46
CA GLN A 639 -40.96 4.67 0.93
C GLN A 639 -40.92 4.32 2.42
N ASP A 640 -39.87 3.64 2.87
CA ASP A 640 -39.69 3.28 4.28
C ASP A 640 -39.52 4.51 5.18
N ILE A 641 -38.84 5.55 4.68
CA ILE A 641 -38.70 6.83 5.39
C ILE A 641 -40.01 7.56 5.53
N ARG A 642 -40.78 7.68 4.42
CA ARG A 642 -42.11 8.31 4.42
C ARG A 642 -43.07 7.58 5.36
N LYS A 643 -43.07 6.24 5.34
CA LYS A 643 -43.86 5.44 6.28
C LYS A 643 -43.49 5.75 7.73
N THR A 644 -42.20 5.85 8.01
CA THR A 644 -41.72 6.12 9.37
C THR A 644 -41.97 7.59 9.79
N GLN A 645 -41.90 8.58 8.88
CA GLN A 645 -42.31 9.97 9.14
C GLN A 645 -43.80 10.06 9.44
N ASN A 646 -44.65 9.43 8.61
CA ASN A 646 -46.08 9.37 8.87
C ASN A 646 -46.40 8.73 10.23
N LEU A 647 -45.66 7.70 10.64
CA LEU A 647 -45.77 7.09 11.98
C LEU A 647 -45.39 8.07 13.10
N GLN A 648 -44.29 8.83 12.95
CA GLN A 648 -43.87 9.83 13.94
C GLN A 648 -44.87 11.00 14.03
N ASP A 649 -45.37 11.48 12.90
CA ASP A 649 -46.38 12.53 12.85
C ASP A 649 -47.72 12.07 13.45
N ASN A 650 -48.08 10.80 13.25
CA ASN A 650 -49.26 10.21 13.88
C ASN A 650 -49.08 10.04 15.39
N LEU A 651 -47.89 9.67 15.86
CA LEU A 651 -47.58 9.60 17.30
C LEU A 651 -47.59 10.99 17.96
N ALA A 652 -47.01 12.00 17.31
CA ALA A 652 -47.05 13.38 17.81
C ALA A 652 -48.48 13.95 17.87
N LYS A 653 -49.36 13.57 16.93
CA LYS A 653 -50.79 13.90 16.97
C LYS A 653 -51.56 13.17 18.06
N LEU A 654 -51.06 12.02 18.52
CA LEU A 654 -51.64 11.28 19.64
C LEU A 654 -51.20 11.87 20.98
N ASP A 655 -49.94 12.29 21.11
CA ASP A 655 -49.43 12.98 22.32
C ASP A 655 -50.00 14.41 22.48
N GLY A 656 -50.43 15.05 21.39
CA GLY A 656 -51.07 16.37 21.40
C GLY A 656 -52.57 16.37 21.67
N LYS A 657 -53.21 15.20 21.86
CA LYS A 657 -54.60 15.11 22.30
C LYS A 657 -54.63 14.84 23.79
N GLU A 658 -54.84 15.89 24.59
CA GLU A 658 -55.26 15.72 25.97
C GLU A 658 -56.48 14.80 26.02
N THR A 659 -56.31 13.61 26.58
CA THR A 659 -57.44 12.80 27.01
C THR A 659 -58.21 13.61 28.05
N PRO A 660 -59.53 13.83 27.89
CA PRO A 660 -60.31 14.56 28.88
C PRO A 660 -60.16 13.86 30.23
N ASN A 661 -59.89 14.66 31.27
CA ASN A 661 -59.82 14.19 32.64
C ASN A 661 -61.16 13.50 32.99
N PRO A 662 -61.18 12.24 33.45
CA PRO A 662 -62.41 11.54 33.80
C PRO A 662 -63.22 12.20 34.94
N ALA A 663 -62.67 13.24 35.58
CA ALA A 663 -63.31 13.97 36.67
C ALA A 663 -64.40 14.96 36.23
N ASP A 664 -64.53 15.32 34.95
CA ASP A 664 -65.50 16.33 34.49
C ASP A 664 -66.86 15.74 34.07
N LYS A 665 -67.20 14.52 34.51
CA LYS A 665 -68.55 13.93 34.36
C LYS A 665 -69.13 13.50 35.70
N CYS A 666 -69.27 14.46 36.62
CA CYS A 666 -70.23 14.39 37.71
C CYS A 666 -70.64 15.81 38.14
N MET A 667 -71.51 16.43 37.35
CA MET A 667 -72.60 17.32 37.80
C MET A 667 -73.66 17.42 36.71
#